data_AF-A0A9P1A4S2-F1
#
_entry.id   AF-A0A9P1A4S2-F1
#
_cell.length_a   1.000
_cell.length_b   1.000
_cell.length_c   1.000
_cell.angle_alpha   90.00
_cell.angle_beta   90.00
_cell.angle_gamma   90.00
#
_symmetry.space_group_name_H-M   'P 1'
#
loop_
_entity.id
_entity.type
_entity.pdbx_description
1 polymer ?
#
loop_
_entity_poly.entity_id
_entity_poly.type
_entity_poly.pdbx_seq_one_letter_code
_entity_poly.pdbx_strand_id
1 'polypeptide(L)'
;MFACWVLIRSKSTYVTSPIFYANADPHIGHAYTAVLCDTAHRWNQLKNPSSSAFFSIGTDEHGSKIFRASQKANKSPQEFCDQVSSKFSNLFDKLNISHTNFIRTTDLAHKEAVQQFWMKLYDKGFIYKSTYSGYYSITDECFVPDTDVELKNMDGNEVHVMKKTATPVEYIEEENYMFRLSQFRDGVREWIENKNVVKPTKYTSLALDSLEMQDDLSVSRTRSRLSWGIPVPNDESQTIYVWLDALVNYLTVSGYPKEQSVWPPTCQVIGKDIIKFHLYYWPAFLMAAGFPLPEKIFIHGHWLVDNVKMSKSLGNVIDPNEAIENLTSEGLRYFLLKQGNPSYDCSFNWNSCLETINSDIVNNVGNLLNRSTVAKINKDIGYPKMSLEDMDTEVKHNAERLIGMLQEANEICVELYESMYYYKVIEHLMLIMKEANRVFQLSQPWKEKDEQKLKSVLFVTYESLRIISILLRPVTPTLSAFCLDRLGIEKNQRGISNTPLGCFSELWEIMSADAPKVEECSEEVLRRRELILRNLQESLGVDKLTKQLSTDGKVPHLYWGTATTGKPHVGYLVPMRKIADFLQAGLNVTILFADLHAFLDNMKSTWELLENRVIYYQCVIKALLQSLDVPIDRLHFVKGTEYQLSRAYTDDVLRLSAQVSQRDALKAGAEVVKQVASPLLSGLLYPLLQALDEQYLKVDGQFGGVDQRKIFILAEEQLPKLKLGKRWHLMNPMVPGLTGTKMSSSEEDSKIDVLDDPAKVLAKIEGAACSRNEPDNGVLAFYNFVLFPIVSPDAIEISNQEFFNFESLLAAFLEGKLDAEALKKYLGEFLGSLLNKVRTRCDTDEVKSAIQKGYHVTASSESATETVSKVLPTLNSEQKSWKEFLIRGNDIFNDENLDETLANVSTDKPLRVAFVAHAKGKFHLGFVAPLLRIKKLVEDGVPITAIVLVSDIEAYLDNEKVSWGAIEARAIYCREVFTSLIRELKLETVVAVSIAAEIDGYFSSDYVLDFYKMASAVTRDETTICEGTALSGNLVPLLYTLNTRLVSPDVVIIGSDATNYATLSAKLLRFLGQRPVAHLSVPTIPGCNGSKMSCSSPDFLLDPLDTAKQTKTKIARSFCEPGNLDGNVTMMLAEQVIFPLLSGSSFNIYRAADNGGDVAVNNYQELEHEFVTGSNPDFPLHPGDLKNAVVNIVNGLFDGIRKDFVDKARLKIVADAFSTSKGKKK
;
A
#
# COMPACT_ATOMS: atom_id res chain seq x y z
N MET A 1 0.37 -64.52 2.86
CA MET A 1 1.28 -64.10 1.77
C MET A 1 0.62 -63.12 0.78
N PHE A 2 -0.36 -62.30 1.21
CA PHE A 2 -1.06 -61.30 0.39
C PHE A 2 -0.97 -59.87 0.96
N ALA A 3 -0.27 -59.69 2.09
CA ALA A 3 -0.15 -58.41 2.83
C ALA A 3 1.22 -57.71 2.63
N CYS A 4 2.13 -58.26 1.82
CA CYS A 4 3.48 -57.70 1.61
C CYS A 4 3.71 -57.08 0.21
N TRP A 5 2.67 -56.81 -0.58
CA TRP A 5 2.82 -56.27 -1.94
C TRP A 5 2.29 -54.83 -2.14
N VAL A 6 1.92 -54.12 -1.06
CA VAL A 6 1.37 -52.75 -1.15
C VAL A 6 2.34 -51.65 -0.71
N LEU A 7 3.57 -51.99 -0.28
CA LEU A 7 4.57 -50.98 0.08
C LEU A 7 5.62 -50.85 -1.03
N ILE A 8 5.78 -49.60 -1.51
CA ILE A 8 6.67 -49.10 -2.56
C ILE A 8 6.10 -49.16 -4.00
N ARG A 9 4.98 -48.47 -4.26
CA ARG A 9 4.89 -47.65 -5.49
C ARG A 9 5.30 -46.23 -5.10
N SER A 10 6.33 -45.68 -5.74
CA SER A 10 6.71 -44.27 -5.59
C SER A 10 5.49 -43.39 -5.88
N LYS A 11 5.08 -42.54 -4.95
CA LYS A 11 3.93 -41.63 -5.13
C LYS A 11 4.24 -40.69 -6.30
N SER A 12 3.59 -40.91 -7.45
CA SER A 12 3.81 -40.09 -8.64
C SER A 12 3.15 -38.72 -8.44
N THR A 13 3.77 -37.66 -8.96
CA THR A 13 3.21 -36.29 -8.88
C THR A 13 2.66 -35.86 -10.23
N TYR A 14 1.54 -35.13 -10.19
CA TYR A 14 0.89 -34.60 -11.39
C TYR A 14 0.45 -33.16 -11.13
N VAL A 15 1.12 -32.22 -11.78
CA VAL A 15 0.83 -30.78 -11.75
C VAL A 15 0.15 -30.40 -13.06
N THR A 16 -0.89 -29.58 -13.01
CA THR A 16 -1.58 -29.10 -14.21
C THR A 16 -1.68 -27.58 -14.19
N SER A 17 -1.43 -26.94 -15.33
CA SER A 17 -1.88 -25.57 -15.59
C SER A 17 -3.29 -25.61 -16.20
N PRO A 18 -4.03 -24.49 -16.29
CA PRO A 18 -5.15 -24.45 -17.19
C PRO A 18 -4.64 -24.55 -18.63
N ILE A 19 -5.52 -24.96 -19.54
CA ILE A 19 -5.28 -24.80 -20.98
C ILE A 19 -5.70 -23.39 -21.40
N PHE A 20 -4.88 -22.71 -22.20
CA PHE A 20 -5.08 -21.31 -22.55
C PHE A 20 -5.91 -21.17 -23.83
N TYR A 21 -6.90 -20.27 -23.82
CA TYR A 21 -7.70 -20.00 -25.02
C TYR A 21 -6.83 -19.55 -26.20
N ALA A 22 -6.93 -20.26 -27.32
CA ALA A 22 -6.17 -19.98 -28.54
C ALA A 22 -6.82 -18.86 -29.39
N ASN A 23 -7.36 -17.81 -28.77
CA ASN A 23 -7.98 -16.68 -29.46
C ASN A 23 -7.05 -15.46 -29.65
N ALA A 24 -5.89 -15.47 -28.97
CA ALA A 24 -4.95 -14.37 -28.93
C ALA A 24 -3.53 -14.86 -28.63
N ASP A 25 -2.55 -14.01 -28.92
CA ASP A 25 -1.15 -14.23 -28.58
C ASP A 25 -0.93 -14.28 -27.05
N PRO A 26 0.08 -15.04 -26.58
CA PRO A 26 0.32 -15.18 -25.15
C PRO A 26 0.83 -13.86 -24.53
N HIS A 27 0.41 -13.58 -23.30
CA HIS A 27 0.84 -12.41 -22.51
C HIS A 27 1.45 -12.84 -21.16
N ILE A 28 1.94 -11.87 -20.38
CA ILE A 28 2.64 -12.14 -19.10
C ILE A 28 1.83 -12.96 -18.08
N GLY A 29 0.50 -12.84 -18.07
CA GLY A 29 -0.37 -13.70 -17.25
C GLY A 29 -0.19 -15.20 -17.53
N HIS A 30 -0.08 -15.62 -18.80
CA HIS A 30 0.14 -17.03 -19.15
C HIS A 30 1.54 -17.49 -18.77
N ALA A 31 2.55 -16.60 -18.96
CA ALA A 31 3.91 -16.87 -18.53
C ALA A 31 3.99 -17.11 -17.01
N TYR A 32 3.28 -16.32 -16.21
CA TYR A 32 3.24 -16.51 -14.76
C TYR A 32 2.67 -17.86 -14.35
N THR A 33 1.50 -18.23 -14.88
CA THR A 33 0.89 -19.54 -14.59
C THR A 33 1.81 -20.69 -14.99
N ALA A 34 2.43 -20.61 -16.17
CA ALA A 34 3.38 -21.61 -16.64
C ALA A 34 4.59 -21.74 -15.70
N VAL A 35 5.17 -20.61 -15.27
CA VAL A 35 6.32 -20.57 -14.36
C VAL A 35 5.97 -21.08 -12.96
N LEU A 36 4.77 -20.79 -12.43
CA LEU A 36 4.29 -21.37 -11.16
C LEU A 36 4.22 -22.90 -11.23
N CYS A 37 3.61 -23.43 -12.30
CA CYS A 37 3.47 -24.88 -12.47
C CYS A 37 4.82 -25.57 -12.67
N ASP A 38 5.69 -24.97 -13.48
CA ASP A 38 7.05 -25.46 -13.71
C ASP A 38 7.88 -25.46 -12.43
N THR A 39 7.74 -24.43 -11.59
CA THR A 39 8.42 -24.36 -10.29
C THR A 39 7.93 -25.47 -9.35
N ALA A 40 6.62 -25.74 -9.31
CA ALA A 40 6.06 -26.87 -8.56
C ALA A 40 6.57 -28.22 -9.08
N HIS A 41 6.62 -28.40 -10.41
CA HIS A 41 7.11 -29.60 -11.05
C HIS A 41 8.59 -29.85 -10.74
N ARG A 42 9.44 -28.82 -10.91
CA ARG A 42 10.87 -28.89 -10.62
C ARG A 42 11.15 -29.10 -9.13
N TRP A 43 10.33 -28.52 -8.24
CA TRP A 43 10.41 -28.79 -6.81
C TRP A 43 10.11 -30.26 -6.49
N ASN A 44 9.07 -30.84 -7.08
CA ASN A 44 8.76 -32.26 -6.90
C ASN A 44 9.89 -33.17 -7.38
N GLN A 45 10.53 -32.83 -8.51
CA GLN A 45 11.73 -33.53 -9.01
C GLN A 45 12.93 -33.38 -8.08
N LEU A 46 13.16 -32.18 -7.53
CA LEU A 46 14.26 -31.92 -6.61
C LEU A 46 14.09 -32.65 -5.28
N LYS A 47 12.86 -32.66 -4.75
CA LYS A 47 12.49 -33.31 -3.48
C LYS A 47 12.46 -34.83 -3.61
N ASN A 48 11.92 -35.36 -4.73
CA ASN A 48 11.70 -36.79 -4.94
C ASN A 48 12.26 -37.24 -6.31
N PRO A 49 13.59 -37.30 -6.48
CA PRO A 49 14.22 -37.59 -7.78
C PRO A 49 13.90 -38.99 -8.34
N SER A 50 13.50 -39.94 -7.48
CA SER A 50 13.11 -41.30 -7.84
C SER A 50 11.62 -41.47 -8.16
N SER A 51 10.79 -40.42 -7.97
CA SER A 51 9.35 -40.46 -8.27
C SER A 51 9.08 -39.93 -9.67
N SER A 52 8.11 -40.53 -10.37
CA SER A 52 7.64 -39.98 -11.64
C SER A 52 6.89 -38.66 -11.40
N ALA A 53 7.27 -37.61 -12.11
CA ALA A 53 6.64 -36.30 -12.05
C ALA A 53 6.09 -35.94 -13.42
N PHE A 54 4.83 -35.52 -13.47
CA PHE A 54 4.13 -35.13 -14.68
C PHE A 54 3.69 -33.68 -14.55
N PHE A 55 3.79 -32.93 -15.64
CA PHE A 55 3.32 -31.58 -15.75
C PHE A 55 2.65 -31.35 -17.11
N SER A 56 1.35 -31.05 -17.09
CA SER A 56 0.56 -30.75 -18.28
C SER A 56 0.30 -29.24 -18.42
N ILE A 57 0.43 -28.76 -19.65
CA ILE A 57 0.08 -27.41 -20.10
C ILE A 57 -0.52 -27.52 -21.51
N GLY A 58 -1.22 -26.50 -22.02
CA GLY A 58 -1.81 -26.63 -23.36
C GLY A 58 -2.70 -25.49 -23.78
N THR A 59 -3.44 -25.73 -24.87
CA THR A 59 -4.36 -24.76 -25.48
C THR A 59 -5.79 -25.27 -25.60
N ASP A 60 -6.73 -24.42 -25.24
CA ASP A 60 -8.16 -24.58 -25.50
C ASP A 60 -8.49 -23.97 -26.87
N GLU A 61 -8.94 -24.81 -27.78
CA GLU A 61 -8.99 -24.54 -29.21
C GLU A 61 -10.39 -24.59 -29.82
N HIS A 62 -11.44 -24.85 -29.03
CA HIS A 62 -12.83 -24.84 -29.49
C HIS A 62 -13.62 -23.64 -28.94
N GLY A 63 -14.79 -23.34 -29.52
CA GLY A 63 -15.65 -22.24 -29.06
C GLY A 63 -15.83 -21.10 -30.05
N SER A 64 -16.83 -20.25 -29.80
CA SER A 64 -17.26 -19.22 -30.76
C SER A 64 -16.27 -18.05 -30.83
N LYS A 65 -15.62 -17.71 -29.71
CA LYS A 65 -14.52 -16.72 -29.65
C LYS A 65 -13.37 -17.06 -30.60
N ILE A 66 -12.97 -18.34 -30.66
CA ILE A 66 -11.89 -18.80 -31.52
C ILE A 66 -12.34 -18.79 -32.97
N PHE A 67 -13.56 -19.27 -33.25
CA PHE A 67 -14.14 -19.18 -34.58
C PHE A 67 -14.15 -17.74 -35.09
N ARG A 68 -14.66 -16.77 -34.32
CA ARG A 68 -14.66 -15.35 -34.69
C ARG A 68 -13.25 -14.78 -34.88
N ALA A 69 -12.29 -15.15 -34.02
CA ALA A 69 -10.90 -14.72 -34.16
C ALA A 69 -10.28 -15.25 -35.46
N SER A 70 -10.55 -16.50 -35.83
CA SER A 70 -10.09 -17.09 -37.10
C SER A 70 -10.68 -16.38 -38.32
N GLN A 71 -11.98 -16.03 -38.27
CA GLN A 71 -12.64 -15.26 -39.33
C GLN A 71 -12.02 -13.87 -39.49
N LYS A 72 -11.77 -13.16 -38.37
CA LYS A 72 -11.08 -11.85 -38.39
C LYS A 72 -9.66 -11.95 -38.94
N ALA A 73 -8.99 -13.09 -38.75
CA ALA A 73 -7.65 -13.34 -39.28
C ALA A 73 -7.64 -13.89 -40.72
N ASN A 74 -8.82 -14.07 -41.34
CA ASN A 74 -8.99 -14.69 -42.66
C ASN A 74 -8.33 -16.09 -42.78
N LYS A 75 -8.50 -16.92 -41.76
CA LYS A 75 -7.97 -18.31 -41.70
C LYS A 75 -9.06 -19.30 -41.32
N SER A 76 -8.87 -20.57 -41.67
CA SER A 76 -9.71 -21.61 -41.07
C SER A 76 -9.46 -21.70 -39.55
N PRO A 77 -10.45 -22.14 -38.75
CA PRO A 77 -10.26 -22.28 -37.31
C PRO A 77 -9.08 -23.17 -36.92
N GLN A 78 -8.88 -24.30 -37.62
CA GLN A 78 -7.75 -25.20 -37.36
C GLN A 78 -6.41 -24.51 -37.61
N GLU A 79 -6.22 -23.86 -38.77
CA GLU A 79 -4.97 -23.16 -39.10
C GLU A 79 -4.68 -22.01 -38.13
N PHE A 80 -5.72 -21.32 -37.66
CA PHE A 80 -5.59 -20.27 -36.66
C PHE A 80 -5.14 -20.84 -35.30
N CYS A 81 -5.78 -21.92 -34.83
CA CYS A 81 -5.39 -22.62 -33.60
C CYS A 81 -3.96 -23.17 -33.69
N ASP A 82 -3.58 -23.81 -34.80
CA ASP A 82 -2.22 -24.33 -35.03
C ASP A 82 -1.18 -23.21 -34.89
N GLN A 83 -1.46 -22.03 -35.46
CA GLN A 83 -0.58 -20.86 -35.35
C GLN A 83 -0.46 -20.34 -33.92
N VAL A 84 -1.59 -20.13 -33.22
CA VAL A 84 -1.59 -19.55 -31.88
C VAL A 84 -0.99 -20.54 -30.87
N SER A 85 -1.34 -21.82 -30.97
CA SER A 85 -0.80 -22.90 -30.14
C SER A 85 0.73 -23.01 -30.29
N SER A 86 1.25 -22.87 -31.52
CA SER A 86 2.70 -22.79 -31.78
C SER A 86 3.36 -21.60 -31.05
N LYS A 87 2.68 -20.45 -30.94
CA LYS A 87 3.22 -19.30 -30.18
C LYS A 87 3.30 -19.58 -28.68
N PHE A 88 2.31 -20.28 -28.11
CA PHE A 88 2.36 -20.72 -26.72
C PHE A 88 3.50 -21.72 -26.47
N SER A 89 3.62 -22.75 -27.32
CA SER A 89 4.73 -23.72 -27.25
C SER A 89 6.09 -23.01 -27.31
N ASN A 90 6.29 -22.14 -28.32
CA ASN A 90 7.53 -21.39 -28.47
C ASN A 90 7.85 -20.49 -27.25
N LEU A 91 6.84 -19.88 -26.64
CA LEU A 91 7.03 -19.09 -25.42
C LEU A 91 7.49 -19.98 -24.26
N PHE A 92 6.86 -21.14 -24.07
CA PHE A 92 7.22 -22.07 -22.99
C PHE A 92 8.61 -22.66 -23.18
N ASP A 93 9.02 -22.92 -24.42
CA ASP A 93 10.40 -23.31 -24.74
C ASP A 93 11.40 -22.21 -24.39
N LYS A 94 11.12 -20.95 -24.77
CA LYS A 94 11.96 -19.80 -24.40
C LYS A 94 12.04 -19.57 -22.88
N LEU A 95 10.95 -19.82 -22.16
CA LEU A 95 10.89 -19.74 -20.69
C LEU A 95 11.49 -20.95 -19.97
N ASN A 96 12.04 -21.92 -20.70
CA ASN A 96 12.59 -23.16 -20.15
C ASN A 96 11.56 -23.89 -19.25
N ILE A 97 10.32 -24.02 -19.73
CA ILE A 97 9.24 -24.71 -19.03
C ILE A 97 9.34 -26.20 -19.29
N SER A 98 9.63 -26.97 -18.23
CA SER A 98 9.85 -28.42 -18.26
C SER A 98 8.55 -29.23 -18.19
N HIS A 99 7.57 -28.88 -19.02
CA HIS A 99 6.32 -29.63 -19.13
C HIS A 99 6.56 -31.01 -19.77
N THR A 100 5.82 -32.02 -19.30
CA THR A 100 5.89 -33.39 -19.83
C THR A 100 4.86 -33.64 -20.93
N ASN A 101 3.84 -32.79 -21.03
CA ASN A 101 2.82 -32.89 -22.05
C ASN A 101 2.28 -31.50 -22.41
N PHE A 102 2.16 -31.23 -23.71
CA PHE A 102 1.46 -30.08 -24.26
C PHE A 102 0.18 -30.56 -24.94
N ILE A 103 -0.98 -30.33 -24.33
CA ILE A 103 -2.28 -30.82 -24.83
C ILE A 103 -2.97 -29.77 -25.71
N ARG A 104 -3.59 -30.21 -26.80
CA ARG A 104 -4.45 -29.37 -27.64
C ARG A 104 -5.85 -29.98 -27.68
N THR A 105 -6.90 -29.19 -27.48
CA THR A 105 -8.26 -29.77 -27.52
C THR A 105 -8.68 -30.24 -28.92
N THR A 106 -7.98 -29.80 -29.96
CA THR A 106 -8.19 -30.32 -31.33
C THR A 106 -7.57 -31.71 -31.57
N ASP A 107 -6.74 -32.22 -30.66
CA ASP A 107 -6.10 -33.54 -30.78
C ASP A 107 -7.13 -34.67 -30.83
N LEU A 108 -6.92 -35.64 -31.73
CA LEU A 108 -7.84 -36.76 -31.92
C LEU A 108 -8.06 -37.56 -30.64
N ALA A 109 -7.00 -37.80 -29.87
CA ALA A 109 -7.07 -38.51 -28.60
C ALA A 109 -7.92 -37.78 -27.56
N HIS A 110 -7.89 -36.43 -27.55
CA HIS A 110 -8.72 -35.64 -26.66
C HIS A 110 -10.19 -35.66 -27.09
N LYS A 111 -10.46 -35.53 -28.40
CA LYS A 111 -11.82 -35.64 -28.94
C LYS A 111 -12.46 -36.98 -28.57
N GLU A 112 -11.71 -38.08 -28.72
CA GLU A 112 -12.16 -39.41 -28.29
C GLU A 112 -12.41 -39.46 -26.78
N ALA A 113 -11.51 -38.92 -25.96
CA ALA A 113 -11.67 -38.84 -24.52
C ALA A 113 -12.95 -38.07 -24.11
N VAL A 114 -13.22 -36.92 -24.71
CA VAL A 114 -14.42 -36.12 -24.42
C VAL A 114 -15.70 -36.88 -24.82
N GLN A 115 -15.71 -37.53 -25.99
CA GLN A 115 -16.85 -38.32 -26.44
C GLN A 115 -17.13 -39.52 -25.52
N GLN A 116 -16.08 -40.21 -25.08
CA GLN A 116 -16.20 -41.32 -24.12
C GLN A 116 -16.67 -40.83 -22.74
N PHE A 117 -16.17 -39.68 -22.30
CA PHE A 117 -16.57 -39.07 -21.03
C PHE A 117 -18.05 -38.64 -21.08
N TRP A 118 -18.48 -38.05 -22.20
CA TRP A 118 -19.88 -37.71 -22.47
C TRP A 118 -20.78 -38.94 -22.37
N MET A 119 -20.45 -40.01 -23.11
CA MET A 119 -21.23 -41.25 -23.08
C MET A 119 -21.31 -41.82 -21.67
N LYS A 120 -20.21 -41.78 -20.90
CA LYS A 120 -20.21 -42.23 -19.51
C LYS A 120 -21.17 -41.45 -18.61
N LEU A 121 -21.29 -40.13 -18.81
CA LEU A 121 -22.24 -39.30 -18.07
C LEU A 121 -23.69 -39.52 -18.53
N TYR A 122 -23.88 -39.70 -19.84
CA TYR A 122 -25.17 -39.97 -20.46
C TYR A 122 -25.74 -41.33 -20.04
N ASP A 123 -24.95 -42.40 -20.13
CA ASP A 123 -25.33 -43.77 -19.77
C ASP A 123 -25.67 -43.92 -18.28
N LYS A 124 -25.07 -43.08 -17.42
CA LYS A 124 -25.40 -43.00 -15.99
C LYS A 124 -26.64 -42.14 -15.68
N GLY A 125 -27.27 -41.53 -16.68
CA GLY A 125 -28.47 -40.71 -16.51
C GLY A 125 -28.23 -39.29 -15.96
N PHE A 126 -26.98 -38.82 -15.96
CA PHE A 126 -26.64 -37.47 -15.49
C PHE A 126 -26.75 -36.39 -16.58
N ILE A 127 -26.88 -36.79 -17.85
CA ILE A 127 -27.17 -35.90 -18.97
C ILE A 127 -28.57 -36.19 -19.51
N TYR A 128 -29.38 -35.16 -19.72
CA TYR A 128 -30.74 -35.25 -20.28
C TYR A 128 -31.02 -34.09 -21.25
N LYS A 129 -31.98 -34.25 -22.17
CA LYS A 129 -32.42 -33.15 -23.05
C LYS A 129 -33.46 -32.28 -22.35
N SER A 130 -33.34 -30.96 -22.49
CA SER A 130 -34.33 -29.99 -22.04
C SER A 130 -34.35 -28.79 -22.98
N THR A 131 -35.52 -28.17 -23.12
CA THR A 131 -35.61 -26.82 -23.68
C THR A 131 -35.14 -25.84 -22.62
N TYR A 132 -34.19 -24.98 -22.97
CA TYR A 132 -33.69 -23.92 -22.10
C TYR A 132 -33.93 -22.58 -22.77
N SER A 133 -34.64 -21.69 -22.07
CA SER A 133 -34.98 -20.35 -22.53
C SER A 133 -34.44 -19.30 -21.56
N GLY A 134 -33.72 -18.29 -22.06
CA GLY A 134 -33.22 -17.20 -21.23
C GLY A 134 -32.39 -16.18 -22.01
N TYR A 135 -32.08 -15.07 -21.36
CA TYR A 135 -31.16 -14.08 -21.94
C TYR A 135 -29.74 -14.64 -22.02
N TYR A 136 -29.08 -14.42 -23.15
CA TYR A 136 -27.74 -14.91 -23.40
C TYR A 136 -26.82 -13.78 -23.82
N SER A 137 -25.66 -13.67 -23.17
CA SER A 137 -24.60 -12.77 -23.61
C SER A 137 -23.76 -13.44 -24.68
N ILE A 138 -23.85 -12.92 -25.91
CA ILE A 138 -23.01 -13.35 -27.01
C ILE A 138 -21.51 -13.05 -26.76
N THR A 139 -21.24 -12.03 -25.94
CA THR A 139 -19.88 -11.60 -25.59
C THR A 139 -19.26 -12.51 -24.54
N ASP A 140 -20.03 -12.90 -23.53
CA ASP A 140 -19.57 -13.68 -22.38
C ASP A 140 -19.82 -15.19 -22.55
N GLU A 141 -20.55 -15.58 -23.59
CA GLU A 141 -20.93 -16.95 -23.95
C GLU A 141 -21.71 -17.71 -22.87
N CYS A 142 -22.43 -16.99 -22.01
CA CYS A 142 -23.22 -17.54 -20.92
C CYS A 142 -24.66 -17.04 -20.92
N PHE A 143 -25.54 -17.81 -20.30
CA PHE A 143 -26.87 -17.34 -19.93
C PHE A 143 -26.78 -16.39 -18.75
N VAL A 144 -27.58 -15.33 -18.82
CA VAL A 144 -27.65 -14.24 -17.87
C VAL A 144 -28.98 -14.38 -17.14
N PRO A 145 -28.98 -14.40 -15.79
CA PRO A 145 -30.22 -14.37 -15.03
C PRO A 145 -31.04 -13.13 -15.39
N ASP A 146 -32.35 -13.29 -15.51
CA ASP A 146 -33.27 -12.17 -15.83
C ASP A 146 -33.10 -10.99 -14.87
N THR A 147 -32.73 -11.24 -13.61
CA THR A 147 -32.44 -10.22 -12.60
C THR A 147 -31.27 -9.31 -12.94
N ASP A 148 -30.34 -9.75 -13.80
CA ASP A 148 -29.13 -9.04 -14.20
C ASP A 148 -29.24 -8.37 -15.59
N VAL A 149 -30.45 -8.35 -16.18
CA VAL A 149 -30.74 -7.71 -17.48
C VAL A 149 -31.55 -6.43 -17.28
N GLU A 150 -31.25 -5.39 -18.06
CA GLU A 150 -32.02 -4.14 -18.13
C GLU A 150 -32.19 -3.66 -19.58
N LEU A 151 -33.17 -2.80 -19.82
CA LEU A 151 -33.37 -2.14 -21.12
C LEU A 151 -32.60 -0.83 -21.16
N LYS A 152 -31.82 -0.60 -22.22
CA LYS A 152 -31.07 0.63 -22.42
C LYS A 152 -31.26 1.15 -23.84
N ASN A 153 -31.49 2.46 -23.95
CA ASN A 153 -31.52 3.14 -25.24
C ASN A 153 -30.09 3.34 -25.74
N MET A 154 -29.73 2.67 -26.83
CA MET A 154 -28.46 2.82 -27.55
C MET A 154 -28.77 3.18 -28.99
N ASP A 155 -28.23 4.31 -29.46
CA ASP A 155 -28.41 4.81 -30.84
C ASP A 155 -29.88 4.91 -31.31
N GLY A 156 -30.79 5.22 -30.39
CA GLY A 156 -32.23 5.39 -30.69
C GLY A 156 -33.06 4.10 -30.69
N ASN A 157 -32.47 2.95 -30.34
CA ASN A 157 -33.18 1.67 -30.20
C ASN A 157 -33.09 1.15 -28.76
N GLU A 158 -34.17 0.54 -28.27
CA GLU A 158 -34.20 -0.17 -26.99
C GLU A 158 -33.55 -1.54 -27.14
N VAL A 159 -32.45 -1.76 -26.41
CA VAL A 159 -31.68 -3.02 -26.43
C VAL A 159 -31.60 -3.58 -25.01
N HIS A 160 -31.80 -4.88 -24.85
CA HIS A 160 -31.55 -5.58 -23.59
C HIS A 160 -30.05 -5.68 -23.35
N VAL A 161 -29.58 -5.22 -22.21
CA VAL A 161 -28.16 -5.24 -21.82
C VAL A 161 -27.97 -5.81 -20.43
N MET A 162 -26.79 -6.34 -20.14
CA MET A 162 -26.40 -6.69 -18.77
C MET A 162 -26.20 -5.45 -17.91
N LYS A 163 -26.82 -5.41 -16.72
CA LYS A 163 -26.71 -4.30 -15.76
C LYS A 163 -25.28 -3.94 -15.40
N LYS A 164 -24.41 -4.95 -15.23
CA LYS A 164 -23.02 -4.76 -14.78
C LYS A 164 -22.07 -4.29 -15.88
N THR A 165 -22.27 -4.73 -17.11
CA THR A 165 -21.30 -4.55 -18.20
C THR A 165 -21.83 -3.72 -19.37
N ALA A 166 -23.13 -3.40 -19.36
CA ALA A 166 -23.85 -2.74 -20.46
C ALA A 166 -23.67 -3.43 -21.82
N THR A 167 -23.41 -4.75 -21.82
CA THR A 167 -23.27 -5.53 -23.05
C THR A 167 -24.62 -6.06 -23.53
N PRO A 168 -24.92 -6.03 -24.85
CA PRO A 168 -26.17 -6.55 -25.38
C PRO A 168 -26.37 -8.05 -25.10
N VAL A 169 -27.60 -8.41 -24.75
CA VAL A 169 -28.04 -9.79 -24.55
C VAL A 169 -29.25 -10.10 -25.42
N GLU A 170 -29.36 -11.34 -25.85
CA GLU A 170 -30.48 -11.81 -26.68
C GLU A 170 -31.27 -12.90 -25.94
N TYR A 171 -32.60 -12.84 -25.98
CA TYR A 171 -33.42 -13.91 -25.45
C TYR A 171 -33.43 -15.08 -26.41
N ILE A 172 -33.01 -16.26 -25.95
CA ILE A 172 -32.84 -17.44 -26.79
C ILE A 172 -33.54 -18.61 -26.13
N GLU A 173 -34.31 -19.35 -26.92
CA GLU A 173 -34.92 -20.63 -26.56
C GLU A 173 -34.33 -21.72 -27.45
N GLU A 174 -33.58 -22.64 -26.85
CA GLU A 174 -32.89 -23.73 -27.56
C GLU A 174 -33.04 -25.05 -26.80
N GLU A 175 -33.28 -26.14 -27.53
CA GLU A 175 -33.16 -27.49 -26.99
C GLU A 175 -31.67 -27.82 -26.82
N ASN A 176 -31.25 -28.06 -25.58
CA ASN A 176 -29.87 -28.38 -25.23
C ASN A 176 -29.82 -29.60 -24.30
N TYR A 177 -28.67 -30.24 -24.25
CA TYR A 177 -28.37 -31.24 -23.23
C TYR A 177 -27.97 -30.56 -21.92
N MET A 178 -28.58 -31.00 -20.83
CA MET A 178 -28.39 -30.50 -19.47
C MET A 178 -27.71 -31.56 -18.61
N PHE A 179 -26.78 -31.14 -17.75
CA PHE A 179 -26.10 -31.95 -16.75
C PHE A 179 -26.70 -31.67 -15.36
N ARG A 180 -26.97 -32.74 -14.61
CA ARG A 180 -27.56 -32.73 -13.26
C ARG A 180 -26.60 -32.21 -12.19
N LEU A 181 -26.16 -30.97 -12.33
CA LEU A 181 -25.15 -30.34 -11.48
C LEU A 181 -25.59 -30.25 -10.01
N SER A 182 -26.88 -29.94 -9.80
CA SER A 182 -27.49 -29.77 -8.48
C SER A 182 -27.30 -30.98 -7.55
N GLN A 183 -27.25 -32.20 -8.11
CA GLN A 183 -27.11 -33.45 -7.33
C GLN A 183 -25.74 -33.62 -6.66
N PHE A 184 -24.71 -32.91 -7.12
CA PHE A 184 -23.32 -33.09 -6.65
C PHE A 184 -22.87 -31.98 -5.69
N ARG A 185 -23.73 -31.00 -5.41
CA ARG A 185 -23.41 -29.81 -4.61
C ARG A 185 -22.84 -30.16 -3.23
N ASP A 186 -23.51 -31.03 -2.48
CA ASP A 186 -23.12 -31.37 -1.12
C ASP A 186 -21.80 -32.15 -1.09
N GLY A 187 -21.60 -33.07 -2.04
CA GLY A 187 -20.33 -33.78 -2.18
C GLY A 187 -19.16 -32.85 -2.52
N VAL A 188 -19.40 -31.83 -3.35
CA VAL A 188 -18.38 -30.82 -3.69
C VAL A 188 -18.08 -29.92 -2.49
N ARG A 189 -19.11 -29.48 -1.77
CA ARG A 189 -18.94 -28.72 -0.52
C ARG A 189 -18.09 -29.50 0.49
N GLU A 190 -18.40 -30.78 0.70
CA GLU A 190 -17.66 -31.66 1.61
C GLU A 190 -16.20 -31.79 1.19
N TRP A 191 -15.92 -31.97 -0.11
CA TRP A 191 -14.56 -32.03 -0.63
C TRP A 191 -13.77 -30.74 -0.39
N ILE A 192 -14.40 -29.57 -0.53
CA ILE A 192 -13.76 -28.28 -0.27
C ILE A 192 -13.45 -28.10 1.22
N GLU A 193 -14.44 -28.33 2.10
CA GLU A 193 -14.36 -28.07 3.54
C GLU A 193 -13.47 -29.10 4.27
N ASN A 194 -13.67 -30.40 4.04
CA ASN A 194 -13.02 -31.45 4.83
C ASN A 194 -11.58 -31.77 4.41
N LYS A 195 -11.18 -31.41 3.18
CA LYS A 195 -9.86 -31.76 2.65
C LYS A 195 -8.91 -30.57 2.51
N ASN A 196 -9.36 -29.35 2.83
CA ASN A 196 -8.55 -28.13 2.73
C ASN A 196 -7.84 -28.00 1.36
N VAL A 197 -8.59 -28.36 0.31
CA VAL A 197 -8.08 -28.54 -1.06
C VAL A 197 -7.70 -27.22 -1.74
N VAL A 198 -8.31 -26.11 -1.31
CA VAL A 198 -8.14 -24.79 -1.90
C VAL A 198 -6.96 -24.05 -1.24
N LYS A 199 -5.99 -23.64 -2.05
CA LYS A 199 -4.83 -22.85 -1.60
C LYS A 199 -4.62 -21.64 -2.50
N PRO A 200 -4.33 -20.43 -1.96
CA PRO A 200 -4.42 -20.03 -0.55
C PRO A 200 -5.86 -20.11 0.00
N THR A 201 -6.00 -20.28 1.32
CA THR A 201 -7.30 -20.46 2.01
C THR A 201 -8.26 -19.28 1.86
N LYS A 202 -7.76 -18.09 1.52
CA LYS A 202 -8.61 -16.92 1.26
C LYS A 202 -9.57 -17.08 0.08
N TYR A 203 -9.31 -18.03 -0.83
CA TYR A 203 -10.20 -18.33 -1.95
C TYR A 203 -11.25 -19.39 -1.59
N THR A 204 -11.19 -19.99 -0.41
CA THR A 204 -12.15 -21.02 0.02
C THR A 204 -13.56 -20.45 0.13
N SER A 205 -13.75 -19.24 0.67
CA SER A 205 -15.09 -18.61 0.70
C SER A 205 -15.63 -18.38 -0.71
N LEU A 206 -14.83 -17.78 -1.60
CA LEU A 206 -15.21 -17.57 -3.00
C LEU A 206 -15.54 -18.88 -3.73
N ALA A 207 -14.88 -19.98 -3.38
CA ALA A 207 -15.19 -21.29 -3.91
C ALA A 207 -16.56 -21.80 -3.41
N LEU A 208 -16.83 -21.67 -2.12
CA LEU A 208 -18.10 -22.08 -1.51
C LEU A 208 -19.27 -21.22 -2.01
N ASP A 209 -19.06 -19.92 -2.19
CA ASP A 209 -20.05 -18.99 -2.77
C ASP A 209 -20.45 -19.42 -4.20
N SER A 210 -19.51 -19.98 -4.97
CA SER A 210 -19.79 -20.48 -6.32
C SER A 210 -20.76 -21.67 -6.36
N LEU A 211 -20.97 -22.34 -5.22
CA LEU A 211 -21.93 -23.44 -5.06
C LEU A 211 -23.38 -22.96 -4.86
N GLU A 212 -23.65 -21.66 -4.77
CA GLU A 212 -25.01 -21.14 -4.56
C GLU A 212 -25.94 -21.28 -5.78
N MET A 213 -25.40 -21.66 -6.94
CA MET A 213 -26.21 -21.89 -8.14
C MET A 213 -27.13 -23.11 -7.98
N GLN A 214 -28.43 -22.88 -8.17
CA GLN A 214 -29.48 -23.89 -7.95
C GLN A 214 -29.82 -24.72 -9.20
N ASP A 215 -29.41 -24.28 -10.40
CA ASP A 215 -29.85 -24.88 -11.67
C ASP A 215 -28.85 -25.89 -12.26
N ASP A 216 -29.40 -26.84 -13.02
CA ASP A 216 -28.64 -27.79 -13.84
C ASP A 216 -27.91 -27.07 -15.00
N LEU A 217 -26.77 -27.63 -15.44
CA LEU A 217 -25.84 -26.96 -16.36
C LEU A 217 -26.08 -27.38 -17.81
N SER A 218 -26.28 -26.42 -18.72
CA SER A 218 -26.30 -26.72 -20.16
C SER A 218 -24.91 -27.10 -20.69
N VAL A 219 -24.76 -28.36 -21.12
CA VAL A 219 -23.51 -28.97 -21.59
C VAL A 219 -23.46 -29.22 -23.11
N SER A 220 -24.46 -28.77 -23.88
CA SER A 220 -24.37 -28.68 -25.35
C SER A 220 -24.87 -27.32 -25.88
N ARG A 221 -24.59 -27.05 -27.16
CA ARG A 221 -25.13 -25.93 -27.93
C ARG A 221 -25.54 -26.42 -29.32
N THR A 222 -26.53 -25.77 -29.92
CA THR A 222 -26.91 -26.01 -31.33
C THR A 222 -25.72 -25.78 -32.26
N ARG A 223 -25.54 -26.66 -33.26
CA ARG A 223 -24.40 -26.59 -34.18
C ARG A 223 -24.46 -25.41 -35.15
N SER A 224 -25.66 -24.91 -35.44
CA SER A 224 -25.86 -23.67 -36.19
C SER A 224 -25.23 -22.46 -35.48
N ARG A 225 -25.19 -22.49 -34.16
CA ARG A 225 -24.64 -21.43 -33.31
C ARG A 225 -23.16 -21.63 -33.01
N LEU A 226 -22.77 -22.87 -32.72
CA LEU A 226 -21.39 -23.25 -32.44
C LEU A 226 -20.95 -24.40 -33.36
N SER A 227 -20.42 -24.03 -34.52
CA SER A 227 -19.94 -24.98 -35.52
C SER A 227 -18.52 -25.52 -35.23
N TRP A 228 -17.71 -24.76 -34.48
CA TRP A 228 -16.34 -25.11 -34.12
C TRP A 228 -16.24 -25.70 -32.71
N GLY A 229 -16.42 -27.02 -32.61
CA GLY A 229 -16.30 -27.80 -31.37
C GLY A 229 -16.52 -29.30 -31.61
N ILE A 230 -16.52 -30.08 -30.52
CA ILE A 230 -16.69 -31.54 -30.59
C ILE A 230 -18.19 -31.89 -30.71
N PRO A 231 -18.62 -32.68 -31.71
CA PRO A 231 -20.02 -33.05 -31.85
C PRO A 231 -20.48 -33.97 -30.71
N VAL A 232 -21.73 -33.82 -30.28
CA VAL A 232 -22.34 -34.73 -29.30
C VAL A 232 -22.43 -36.14 -29.92
N PRO A 233 -21.96 -37.19 -29.23
CA PRO A 233 -22.11 -38.56 -29.71
C PRO A 233 -23.58 -38.90 -30.01
N ASN A 234 -23.83 -39.42 -31.22
CA ASN A 234 -25.16 -39.78 -31.71
C ASN A 234 -26.15 -38.61 -31.91
N ASP A 235 -25.72 -37.35 -31.84
CA ASP A 235 -26.52 -36.16 -32.18
C ASP A 235 -25.66 -35.07 -32.84
N GLU A 236 -25.49 -35.16 -34.16
CA GLU A 236 -24.64 -34.22 -34.91
C GLU A 236 -25.21 -32.79 -35.01
N SER A 237 -26.46 -32.58 -34.60
CA SER A 237 -27.10 -31.26 -34.54
C SER A 237 -26.61 -30.41 -33.36
N GLN A 238 -25.90 -31.04 -32.42
CA GLN A 238 -25.42 -30.45 -31.18
C GLN A 238 -23.90 -30.56 -31.06
N THR A 239 -23.31 -29.53 -30.46
CA THR A 239 -21.89 -29.42 -30.14
C THR A 239 -21.71 -29.43 -28.63
N ILE A 240 -20.75 -30.21 -28.12
CA ILE A 240 -20.40 -30.28 -26.70
C ILE A 240 -19.93 -28.91 -26.22
N TYR A 241 -20.37 -28.51 -25.03
CA TYR A 241 -20.00 -27.25 -24.39
C TYR A 241 -18.50 -27.19 -24.08
N VAL A 242 -17.89 -26.05 -24.41
CA VAL A 242 -16.43 -25.82 -24.32
C VAL A 242 -15.84 -26.16 -22.94
N TRP A 243 -16.55 -25.92 -21.84
CA TRP A 243 -16.00 -26.23 -20.52
C TRP A 243 -16.00 -27.72 -20.18
N LEU A 244 -16.94 -28.50 -20.71
CA LEU A 244 -16.90 -29.96 -20.53
C LEU A 244 -15.75 -30.56 -21.34
N ASP A 245 -15.59 -30.10 -22.58
CA ASP A 245 -14.45 -30.39 -23.45
C ASP A 245 -13.12 -30.03 -22.76
N ALA A 246 -12.93 -28.75 -22.44
CA ALA A 246 -11.72 -28.22 -21.84
C ALA A 246 -11.35 -28.93 -20.53
N LEU A 247 -12.28 -29.17 -19.61
CA LEU A 247 -11.94 -29.79 -18.31
C LEU A 247 -11.48 -31.26 -18.43
N VAL A 248 -11.93 -31.99 -19.46
CA VAL A 248 -11.51 -33.39 -19.72
C VAL A 248 -10.05 -33.47 -20.17
N ASN A 249 -9.39 -32.35 -20.51
CA ASN A 249 -7.97 -32.34 -20.88
C ASN A 249 -7.09 -33.00 -19.80
N TYR A 250 -7.39 -32.73 -18.52
CA TYR A 250 -6.60 -33.23 -17.39
C TYR A 250 -6.65 -34.76 -17.30
N LEU A 251 -7.81 -35.35 -17.59
CA LEU A 251 -8.01 -36.80 -17.67
C LEU A 251 -7.35 -37.39 -18.92
N THR A 252 -7.45 -36.69 -20.05
CA THR A 252 -6.83 -37.11 -21.32
C THR A 252 -5.32 -37.29 -21.15
N VAL A 253 -4.64 -36.28 -20.59
CA VAL A 253 -3.18 -36.34 -20.35
C VAL A 253 -2.81 -37.46 -19.36
N SER A 254 -3.66 -37.76 -18.39
CA SER A 254 -3.42 -38.88 -17.47
C SER A 254 -3.56 -40.26 -18.12
N GLY A 255 -4.17 -40.37 -19.31
CA GLY A 255 -4.32 -41.61 -20.08
C GLY A 255 -5.77 -42.02 -20.40
N TYR A 256 -6.80 -41.23 -20.03
CA TYR A 256 -8.20 -41.52 -20.35
C TYR A 256 -8.47 -41.41 -21.88
N PRO A 257 -9.26 -42.32 -22.50
CA PRO A 257 -10.14 -43.35 -21.92
C PRO A 257 -9.49 -44.70 -21.56
N LYS A 258 -8.17 -44.84 -21.72
CA LYS A 258 -7.43 -46.07 -21.37
C LYS A 258 -7.12 -46.11 -19.87
N GLU A 259 -5.92 -46.55 -19.47
CA GLU A 259 -5.50 -46.60 -18.08
C GLU A 259 -4.89 -45.25 -17.63
N GLN A 260 -5.36 -44.71 -16.51
CA GLN A 260 -4.85 -43.45 -15.96
C GLN A 260 -3.60 -43.70 -15.11
N SER A 261 -2.42 -43.32 -15.60
CA SER A 261 -1.16 -43.63 -14.91
C SER A 261 -0.87 -42.73 -13.70
N VAL A 262 -1.44 -41.52 -13.66
CA VAL A 262 -1.11 -40.47 -12.68
C VAL A 262 -2.30 -39.69 -12.12
N TRP A 263 -3.52 -40.21 -12.28
CA TRP A 263 -4.73 -39.57 -11.75
C TRP A 263 -4.94 -39.90 -10.26
N PRO A 264 -5.38 -38.95 -9.40
CA PRO A 264 -5.73 -37.55 -9.69
C PRO A 264 -4.54 -36.57 -9.66
N PRO A 265 -4.72 -35.34 -10.18
CA PRO A 265 -3.70 -34.29 -10.05
C PRO A 265 -3.38 -34.00 -8.59
N THR A 266 -2.09 -34.06 -8.25
CA THR A 266 -1.57 -33.61 -6.94
C THR A 266 -1.65 -32.10 -6.75
N CYS A 267 -1.70 -31.34 -7.85
CA CYS A 267 -1.92 -29.89 -7.84
C CYS A 267 -2.51 -29.43 -9.18
N GLN A 268 -3.64 -28.74 -9.17
CA GLN A 268 -4.11 -27.97 -10.31
C GLN A 268 -3.95 -26.48 -10.03
N VAL A 269 -3.17 -25.79 -10.84
CA VAL A 269 -2.95 -24.35 -10.74
C VAL A 269 -3.93 -23.65 -11.65
N ILE A 270 -4.63 -22.64 -11.15
CA ILE A 270 -5.62 -21.87 -11.91
C ILE A 270 -5.57 -20.38 -11.56
N GLY A 271 -6.05 -19.54 -12.48
CA GLY A 271 -6.39 -18.15 -12.20
C GLY A 271 -7.68 -18.03 -11.40
N LYS A 272 -7.84 -16.93 -10.65
CA LYS A 272 -9.06 -16.66 -9.86
C LYS A 272 -10.34 -16.50 -10.71
N ASP A 273 -10.21 -16.26 -11.99
CA ASP A 273 -11.28 -16.08 -12.96
C ASP A 273 -12.01 -17.39 -13.31
N ILE A 274 -11.35 -18.54 -13.15
CA ILE A 274 -11.88 -19.85 -13.52
C ILE A 274 -12.21 -20.77 -12.32
N ILE A 275 -12.34 -20.17 -11.12
CA ILE A 275 -12.67 -20.85 -9.85
C ILE A 275 -13.90 -21.73 -9.99
N LYS A 276 -15.01 -21.17 -10.48
CA LYS A 276 -16.30 -21.86 -10.60
C LYS A 276 -16.18 -23.17 -11.41
N PHE A 277 -15.44 -23.14 -12.51
CA PHE A 277 -15.29 -24.29 -13.40
C PHE A 277 -14.49 -25.41 -12.74
N HIS A 278 -13.46 -25.07 -11.96
CA HIS A 278 -12.56 -26.05 -11.34
C HIS A 278 -12.98 -26.50 -9.95
N LEU A 279 -13.77 -25.69 -9.23
CA LEU A 279 -14.23 -26.00 -7.88
C LEU A 279 -15.70 -26.41 -7.79
N TYR A 280 -16.50 -26.24 -8.85
CA TYR A 280 -17.86 -26.78 -8.89
C TYR A 280 -18.09 -27.74 -10.06
N TYR A 281 -17.91 -27.27 -11.30
CA TYR A 281 -18.28 -28.09 -12.46
C TYR A 281 -17.39 -29.32 -12.60
N TRP A 282 -16.09 -29.13 -12.52
CA TRP A 282 -15.12 -30.20 -12.67
C TRP A 282 -15.29 -31.32 -11.64
N PRO A 283 -15.30 -31.05 -10.33
CA PRO A 283 -15.48 -32.09 -9.33
C PRO A 283 -16.87 -32.75 -9.45
N ALA A 284 -17.93 -32.02 -9.82
CA ALA A 284 -19.23 -32.62 -10.09
C ALA A 284 -19.19 -33.60 -11.28
N PHE A 285 -18.55 -33.23 -12.39
CA PHE A 285 -18.34 -34.12 -13.54
C PHE A 285 -17.55 -35.37 -13.15
N LEU A 286 -16.49 -35.22 -12.35
CA LEU A 286 -15.67 -36.32 -11.86
C LEU A 286 -16.47 -37.25 -10.93
N MET A 287 -17.23 -36.71 -9.98
CA MET A 287 -18.11 -37.50 -9.10
C MET A 287 -19.15 -38.29 -9.90
N ALA A 288 -19.81 -37.64 -10.87
CA ALA A 288 -20.76 -38.29 -11.76
C ALA A 288 -20.12 -39.44 -12.54
N ALA A 289 -18.92 -39.20 -13.09
CA ALA A 289 -18.15 -40.20 -13.82
C ALA A 289 -17.48 -41.26 -12.90
N GLY A 290 -17.44 -41.05 -11.58
CA GLY A 290 -16.84 -41.95 -10.59
C GLY A 290 -15.31 -41.89 -10.55
N PHE A 291 -14.72 -40.72 -10.78
CA PHE A 291 -13.27 -40.49 -10.69
C PHE A 291 -12.88 -39.82 -9.37
N PRO A 292 -11.68 -40.12 -8.82
CA PRO A 292 -11.11 -39.37 -7.70
C PRO A 292 -10.95 -37.88 -8.03
N LEU A 293 -11.06 -37.04 -7.01
CA LEU A 293 -10.95 -35.59 -7.14
C LEU A 293 -9.49 -35.13 -6.99
N PRO A 294 -9.12 -33.94 -7.52
CA PRO A 294 -7.81 -33.35 -7.32
C PRO A 294 -7.42 -33.22 -5.84
N GLU A 295 -6.14 -33.41 -5.52
CA GLU A 295 -5.65 -33.33 -4.12
C GLU A 295 -5.47 -31.88 -3.64
N LYS A 296 -5.19 -30.96 -4.57
CA LYS A 296 -4.98 -29.52 -4.30
C LYS A 296 -5.38 -28.68 -5.51
N ILE A 297 -6.10 -27.59 -5.29
CA ILE A 297 -6.37 -26.54 -6.26
C ILE A 297 -5.67 -25.27 -5.79
N PHE A 298 -4.64 -24.86 -6.53
CA PHE A 298 -3.88 -23.65 -6.24
C PHE A 298 -4.37 -22.49 -7.10
N ILE A 299 -4.80 -21.41 -6.46
CA ILE A 299 -5.41 -20.25 -7.10
C ILE A 299 -4.48 -19.05 -6.95
N HIS A 300 -4.26 -18.32 -8.06
CA HIS A 300 -3.48 -17.09 -8.05
C HIS A 300 -4.27 -15.87 -8.55
N GLY A 301 -3.84 -14.68 -8.10
CA GLY A 301 -4.28 -13.38 -8.62
C GLY A 301 -3.79 -13.08 -10.03
N HIS A 302 -4.23 -11.96 -10.59
CA HIS A 302 -3.85 -11.52 -11.93
C HIS A 302 -2.64 -10.59 -11.92
N TRP A 303 -1.94 -10.55 -13.06
CA TRP A 303 -0.98 -9.50 -13.36
C TRP A 303 -1.68 -8.28 -13.95
N LEU A 304 -1.34 -7.12 -13.41
CA LEU A 304 -1.64 -5.78 -13.90
C LEU A 304 -0.38 -5.20 -14.53
N VAL A 305 -0.51 -4.12 -15.29
CA VAL A 305 0.62 -3.36 -15.84
C VAL A 305 0.45 -1.93 -15.37
N ASP A 306 1.43 -1.44 -14.60
CA ASP A 306 1.35 -0.15 -13.89
C ASP A 306 0.05 0.02 -13.06
N ASN A 307 -0.36 -1.06 -12.39
CA ASN A 307 -1.60 -1.23 -11.61
C ASN A 307 -2.90 -1.10 -12.42
N VAL A 308 -2.81 -1.12 -13.75
CA VAL A 308 -3.96 -1.11 -14.66
C VAL A 308 -4.18 -2.51 -15.24
N LYS A 309 -5.44 -2.92 -15.38
CA LYS A 309 -5.78 -4.21 -16.01
C LYS A 309 -5.27 -4.24 -17.46
N MET A 310 -4.62 -5.33 -17.85
CA MET A 310 -4.19 -5.53 -19.22
C MET A 310 -5.38 -5.54 -20.17
N SER A 311 -5.31 -4.74 -21.24
CA SER A 311 -6.28 -4.79 -22.33
C SER A 311 -5.65 -4.39 -23.66
N LYS A 312 -6.08 -5.04 -24.75
CA LYS A 312 -5.62 -4.70 -26.10
C LYS A 312 -6.01 -3.27 -26.51
N SER A 313 -7.15 -2.77 -26.03
CA SER A 313 -7.64 -1.42 -26.32
C SER A 313 -6.81 -0.31 -25.67
N LEU A 314 -6.23 -0.57 -24.49
CA LEU A 314 -5.33 0.37 -23.82
C LEU A 314 -3.87 0.24 -24.29
N GLY A 315 -3.55 -0.74 -25.14
CA GLY A 315 -2.20 -0.98 -25.64
C GLY A 315 -1.18 -1.35 -24.54
N ASN A 316 -1.63 -1.71 -23.34
CA ASN A 316 -0.77 -1.96 -22.17
C ASN A 316 -0.46 -3.46 -21.93
N VAL A 317 -0.69 -4.32 -22.92
CA VAL A 317 -0.39 -5.76 -22.82
C VAL A 317 1.11 -5.96 -23.00
N ILE A 318 1.76 -6.58 -22.01
CA ILE A 318 3.19 -6.90 -22.10
C ILE A 318 3.38 -8.23 -22.82
N ASP A 319 4.14 -8.20 -23.93
CA ASP A 319 4.61 -9.39 -24.63
C ASP A 319 5.73 -10.06 -23.82
N PRO A 320 5.57 -11.32 -23.39
CA PRO A 320 6.61 -12.07 -22.68
C PRO A 320 7.89 -12.21 -23.49
N ASN A 321 7.84 -12.25 -24.83
CA ASN A 321 9.04 -12.34 -25.66
C ASN A 321 9.90 -11.07 -25.55
N GLU A 322 9.26 -9.91 -25.59
CA GLU A 322 9.93 -8.61 -25.36
C GLU A 322 10.53 -8.58 -23.94
N ALA A 323 9.79 -9.06 -22.94
CA ALA A 323 10.31 -9.17 -21.58
C ALA A 323 11.53 -10.10 -21.48
N ILE A 324 11.52 -11.25 -22.17
CA ILE A 324 12.66 -12.19 -22.21
C ILE A 324 13.87 -11.55 -22.90
N GLU A 325 13.68 -10.81 -23.99
CA GLU A 325 14.77 -10.14 -24.71
C GLU A 325 15.46 -9.09 -23.83
N ASN A 326 14.69 -8.33 -23.05
CA ASN A 326 15.21 -7.28 -22.18
C ASN A 326 15.76 -7.79 -20.84
N LEU A 327 15.18 -8.86 -20.27
CA LEU A 327 15.46 -9.31 -18.89
C LEU A 327 16.16 -10.66 -18.81
N THR A 328 16.28 -11.38 -19.92
CA THR A 328 16.53 -12.83 -20.01
C THR A 328 15.36 -13.69 -19.49
N SER A 329 15.32 -14.94 -19.95
CA SER A 329 14.33 -15.95 -19.52
C SER A 329 14.34 -16.15 -18.01
N GLU A 330 15.52 -16.33 -17.41
CA GLU A 330 15.67 -16.57 -15.97
C GLU A 330 15.34 -15.33 -15.14
N GLY A 331 15.67 -14.14 -15.64
CA GLY A 331 15.30 -12.88 -15.00
C GLY A 331 13.79 -12.68 -14.94
N LEU A 332 13.07 -12.98 -16.04
CA LEU A 332 11.62 -12.90 -16.07
C LEU A 332 10.97 -13.92 -15.12
N ARG A 333 11.44 -15.18 -15.13
CA ARG A 333 10.97 -16.22 -14.20
C ARG A 333 11.14 -15.79 -12.75
N TYR A 334 12.34 -15.31 -12.41
CA TYR A 334 12.66 -14.84 -11.07
C TYR A 334 11.73 -13.71 -10.64
N PHE A 335 11.55 -12.69 -11.48
CA PHE A 335 10.69 -11.56 -11.17
C PHE A 335 9.23 -11.98 -10.93
N LEU A 336 8.68 -12.80 -11.83
CA LEU A 336 7.29 -13.27 -11.72
C LEU A 336 7.06 -14.06 -10.43
N LEU A 337 8.03 -14.86 -9.98
CA LEU A 337 7.93 -15.63 -8.73
C LEU A 337 8.21 -14.79 -7.48
N LYS A 338 9.09 -13.78 -7.59
CA LYS A 338 9.46 -12.88 -6.49
C LYS A 338 8.36 -11.87 -6.18
N GLN A 339 7.79 -11.25 -7.21
CA GLN A 339 6.76 -10.21 -7.04
C GLN A 339 5.34 -10.77 -7.14
N GLY A 340 5.18 -11.98 -7.71
CA GLY A 340 3.90 -12.67 -7.78
C GLY A 340 3.46 -13.16 -6.40
N ASN A 341 2.43 -12.51 -5.84
CA ASN A 341 1.76 -12.95 -4.63
C ASN A 341 0.47 -13.69 -5.01
N PRO A 342 0.32 -14.98 -4.71
CA PRO A 342 -0.89 -15.73 -5.03
C PRO A 342 -2.18 -15.14 -4.43
N SER A 343 -2.06 -14.44 -3.30
CA SER A 343 -3.18 -13.86 -2.56
C SER A 343 -3.64 -12.49 -3.08
N TYR A 344 -2.96 -11.85 -4.04
CA TYR A 344 -3.34 -10.52 -4.51
C TYR A 344 -3.07 -10.37 -6.01
N ASP A 345 -3.66 -9.34 -6.61
CA ASP A 345 -3.25 -8.94 -7.96
C ASP A 345 -1.92 -8.16 -7.85
N CYS A 346 -0.99 -8.47 -8.74
CA CYS A 346 0.37 -7.91 -8.73
C CYS A 346 0.59 -7.08 -9.98
N SER A 347 1.46 -6.06 -9.92
CA SER A 347 1.72 -5.20 -11.07
C SER A 347 3.10 -5.44 -11.65
N PHE A 348 3.15 -5.59 -12.97
CA PHE A 348 4.36 -5.55 -13.76
C PHE A 348 4.75 -4.08 -13.99
N ASN A 349 6.01 -3.75 -13.73
CA ASN A 349 6.63 -2.47 -14.04
C ASN A 349 8.09 -2.73 -14.45
N TRP A 350 8.52 -2.16 -15.58
CA TRP A 350 9.85 -2.41 -16.14
C TRP A 350 10.99 -2.01 -15.21
N ASN A 351 10.89 -0.84 -14.57
CA ASN A 351 11.92 -0.34 -13.66
C ASN A 351 12.03 -1.22 -12.42
N SER A 352 10.91 -1.52 -11.77
CA SER A 352 10.88 -2.41 -10.60
C SER A 352 11.42 -3.80 -10.91
N CYS A 353 11.19 -4.29 -12.14
CA CYS A 353 11.72 -5.57 -12.60
C CYS A 353 13.24 -5.58 -12.67
N LEU A 354 13.81 -4.61 -13.39
CA LEU A 354 15.26 -4.46 -13.53
C LEU A 354 15.94 -4.26 -12.18
N GLU A 355 15.38 -3.42 -11.32
CA GLU A 355 15.91 -3.18 -9.97
C GLU A 355 15.92 -4.45 -9.11
N THR A 356 14.84 -5.23 -9.16
CA THR A 356 14.73 -6.49 -8.40
C THR A 356 15.79 -7.49 -8.85
N ILE A 357 15.93 -7.72 -10.17
CA ILE A 357 16.92 -8.66 -10.73
C ILE A 357 18.35 -8.18 -10.44
N ASN A 358 18.62 -6.89 -10.63
CA ASN A 358 19.95 -6.33 -10.38
C ASN A 358 20.33 -6.42 -8.91
N SER A 359 19.42 -6.07 -8.01
CA SER A 359 19.68 -6.11 -6.57
C SER A 359 19.91 -7.54 -6.07
N ASP A 360 19.01 -8.47 -6.40
CA ASP A 360 19.06 -9.79 -5.80
C ASP A 360 20.02 -10.73 -6.56
N ILE A 361 19.83 -10.90 -7.87
CA ILE A 361 20.61 -11.87 -8.65
C ILE A 361 21.99 -11.32 -9.01
N VAL A 362 22.07 -10.12 -9.60
CA VAL A 362 23.35 -9.61 -10.09
C VAL A 362 24.26 -9.22 -8.92
N ASN A 363 23.77 -8.39 -8.00
CA ASN A 363 24.59 -7.80 -6.94
C ASN A 363 24.86 -8.74 -5.77
N ASN A 364 23.89 -9.57 -5.34
CA ASN A 364 24.08 -10.45 -4.18
C ASN A 364 24.58 -11.85 -4.56
N VAL A 365 24.08 -12.46 -5.64
CA VAL A 365 24.51 -13.82 -6.03
C VAL A 365 25.68 -13.77 -7.00
N GLY A 366 25.50 -13.14 -8.16
CA GLY A 366 26.47 -13.14 -9.25
C GLY A 366 27.79 -12.47 -8.87
N ASN A 367 27.73 -11.29 -8.24
CA ASN A 367 28.92 -10.57 -7.80
C ASN A 367 29.69 -11.33 -6.71
N LEU A 368 29.00 -11.96 -5.75
CA LEU A 368 29.65 -12.76 -4.71
C LEU A 368 30.33 -13.99 -5.30
N LEU A 369 29.66 -14.71 -6.21
CA LEU A 369 30.24 -15.84 -6.93
C LEU A 369 31.50 -15.41 -7.70
N ASN A 370 31.43 -14.30 -8.45
CA ASN A 370 32.57 -13.82 -9.23
C ASN A 370 33.74 -13.43 -8.31
N ARG A 371 33.50 -12.59 -7.30
CA ARG A 371 34.52 -12.12 -6.35
C ARG A 371 35.18 -13.27 -5.58
N SER A 372 34.42 -14.27 -5.18
CA SER A 372 34.93 -15.39 -4.40
C SER A 372 35.65 -16.46 -5.25
N THR A 373 35.44 -16.50 -6.56
CA THR A 373 36.04 -17.51 -7.46
C THR A 373 37.19 -16.98 -8.32
N VAL A 374 37.64 -15.73 -8.14
CA VAL A 374 38.82 -15.22 -8.85
C VAL A 374 40.10 -15.92 -8.39
N ALA A 375 40.99 -16.24 -9.33
CA ALA A 375 42.24 -16.98 -9.07
C ALA A 375 43.17 -16.29 -8.05
N LYS A 376 43.06 -14.98 -7.87
CA LYS A 376 43.84 -14.24 -6.86
C LYS A 376 43.41 -14.57 -5.42
N ILE A 377 42.15 -14.96 -5.24
CA ILE A 377 41.52 -15.24 -3.95
C ILE A 377 41.45 -16.77 -3.74
N ASN A 378 40.99 -17.54 -4.73
CA ASN A 378 41.05 -19.00 -4.71
C ASN A 378 42.19 -19.51 -5.62
N LYS A 379 43.42 -19.56 -5.07
CA LYS A 379 44.63 -19.96 -5.82
C LYS A 379 44.68 -21.45 -6.13
N ASP A 380 44.13 -22.27 -5.24
CA ASP A 380 44.18 -23.73 -5.33
C ASP A 380 43.03 -24.29 -6.19
N ILE A 381 42.07 -23.45 -6.58
CA ILE A 381 40.87 -23.76 -7.40
C ILE A 381 39.93 -24.80 -6.71
N GLY A 382 40.32 -25.36 -5.56
CA GLY A 382 39.57 -26.37 -4.82
C GLY A 382 38.53 -25.80 -3.87
N TYR A 383 37.62 -26.67 -3.42
CA TYR A 383 36.69 -26.40 -2.33
C TYR A 383 37.46 -26.43 -1.00
N PRO A 384 37.55 -25.31 -0.25
CA PRO A 384 38.40 -25.23 0.93
C PRO A 384 37.87 -26.10 2.08
N LYS A 385 38.76 -26.48 3.00
CA LYS A 385 38.40 -27.19 4.23
C LYS A 385 37.94 -26.20 5.30
N MET A 386 37.03 -26.64 6.17
CA MET A 386 36.44 -25.81 7.24
C MET A 386 37.40 -25.62 8.42
N SER A 387 37.57 -24.37 8.89
CA SER A 387 38.13 -24.06 10.21
C SER A 387 37.66 -22.68 10.71
N LEU A 388 36.57 -22.64 11.50
CA LEU A 388 36.03 -21.38 12.02
C LEU A 388 36.94 -20.68 13.04
N GLU A 389 37.83 -21.44 13.67
CA GLU A 389 38.76 -20.94 14.70
C GLU A 389 39.81 -19.98 14.13
N ASP A 390 40.08 -20.08 12.83
CA ASP A 390 41.07 -19.24 12.18
C ASP A 390 40.55 -17.82 11.90
N MET A 391 39.23 -17.57 11.96
CA MET A 391 38.64 -16.27 11.65
C MET A 391 38.82 -15.24 12.78
N ASP A 392 38.93 -13.95 12.39
CA ASP A 392 38.85 -12.85 13.36
C ASP A 392 37.50 -12.85 14.10
N THR A 393 37.49 -12.48 15.38
CA THR A 393 36.32 -12.58 16.28
C THR A 393 35.04 -11.97 15.69
N GLU A 394 35.13 -10.76 15.10
CA GLU A 394 33.98 -10.10 14.48
C GLU A 394 33.46 -10.87 13.25
N VAL A 395 34.36 -11.40 12.42
CA VAL A 395 33.99 -12.19 11.23
C VAL A 395 33.38 -13.52 11.65
N LYS A 396 33.97 -14.17 12.66
CA LYS A 396 33.51 -15.45 13.23
C LYS A 396 32.06 -15.35 13.72
N HIS A 397 31.72 -14.32 14.48
CA HIS A 397 30.34 -14.12 14.98
C HIS A 397 29.31 -14.01 13.84
N ASN A 398 29.60 -13.23 12.79
CA ASN A 398 28.69 -13.12 11.63
C ASN A 398 28.65 -14.43 10.82
N ALA A 399 29.77 -15.16 10.74
CA ALA A 399 29.83 -16.45 10.07
C ALA A 399 29.02 -17.54 10.82
N GLU A 400 29.06 -17.58 12.15
CA GLU A 400 28.25 -18.49 12.97
C GLU A 400 26.75 -18.25 12.79
N ARG A 401 26.34 -16.98 12.77
CA ARG A 401 24.96 -16.59 12.44
C ARG A 401 24.55 -17.10 11.05
N LEU A 402 25.38 -16.84 10.03
CA LEU A 402 25.14 -17.29 8.67
C LEU A 402 25.01 -18.82 8.59
N ILE A 403 25.85 -19.55 9.31
CA ILE A 403 25.79 -21.00 9.40
C ILE A 403 24.46 -21.47 9.99
N GLY A 404 23.98 -20.87 11.07
CA GLY A 404 22.65 -21.17 11.62
C GLY A 404 21.54 -20.97 10.59
N MET A 405 21.58 -19.85 9.85
CA MET A 405 20.61 -19.59 8.78
C MET A 405 20.69 -20.63 7.65
N LEU A 406 21.88 -21.11 7.29
CA LEU A 406 22.05 -22.14 6.25
C LEU A 406 21.54 -23.52 6.69
N GLN A 407 21.67 -23.85 7.97
CA GLN A 407 21.18 -25.12 8.53
C GLN A 407 19.66 -25.21 8.48
N GLU A 408 18.95 -24.10 8.75
CA GLU A 408 17.49 -24.03 8.74
C GLU A 408 16.90 -23.83 7.33
N ALA A 409 17.71 -23.37 6.36
CA ALA A 409 17.24 -22.96 5.04
C ALA A 409 16.44 -24.02 4.29
N ASN A 410 16.85 -25.29 4.39
CA ASN A 410 16.17 -26.39 3.70
C ASN A 410 14.77 -26.62 4.25
N GLU A 411 14.62 -26.72 5.58
CA GLU A 411 13.33 -27.00 6.23
C GLU A 411 12.31 -25.91 5.94
N ILE A 412 12.72 -24.65 6.07
CA ILE A 412 11.89 -23.47 5.75
C ILE A 412 11.49 -23.49 4.28
N CYS A 413 12.42 -23.78 3.36
CA CYS A 413 12.11 -23.83 1.94
C CYS A 413 11.14 -24.96 1.61
N VAL A 414 11.25 -26.13 2.25
CA VAL A 414 10.33 -27.26 2.01
C VAL A 414 8.89 -26.85 2.28
N GLU A 415 8.61 -26.26 3.44
CA GLU A 415 7.27 -25.81 3.81
C GLU A 415 6.71 -24.78 2.83
N LEU A 416 7.54 -23.79 2.47
CA LEU A 416 7.14 -22.69 1.58
C LEU A 416 6.92 -23.16 0.14
N TYR A 417 7.74 -24.07 -0.38
CA TYR A 417 7.55 -24.64 -1.72
C TYR A 417 6.30 -25.52 -1.79
N GLU A 418 6.00 -26.31 -0.75
CA GLU A 418 4.78 -27.13 -0.68
C GLU A 418 3.50 -26.28 -0.68
N SER A 419 3.57 -25.16 0.05
CA SER A 419 2.54 -24.12 0.07
C SER A 419 2.52 -23.24 -1.18
N MET A 420 3.49 -23.42 -2.09
CA MET A 420 3.69 -22.64 -3.31
C MET A 420 3.84 -21.12 -3.06
N TYR A 421 4.39 -20.74 -1.90
CA TYR A 421 4.75 -19.36 -1.56
C TYR A 421 6.19 -19.04 -2.01
N TYR A 422 6.42 -19.13 -3.32
CA TYR A 422 7.77 -18.98 -3.89
C TYR A 422 8.40 -17.61 -3.65
N TYR A 423 7.60 -16.54 -3.55
CA TYR A 423 8.11 -15.21 -3.18
C TYR A 423 8.80 -15.22 -1.80
N LYS A 424 8.24 -15.95 -0.82
CA LYS A 424 8.82 -16.09 0.52
C LYS A 424 10.10 -16.95 0.51
N VAL A 425 10.12 -18.00 -0.31
CA VAL A 425 11.34 -18.78 -0.54
C VAL A 425 12.45 -17.84 -1.01
N ILE A 426 12.17 -17.05 -2.05
CA ILE A 426 13.16 -16.16 -2.63
C ILE A 426 13.58 -15.07 -1.62
N GLU A 427 12.64 -14.47 -0.88
CA GLU A 427 12.96 -13.52 0.21
C GLU A 427 13.90 -14.10 1.25
N HIS A 428 13.62 -15.31 1.74
CA HIS A 428 14.43 -15.99 2.72
C HIS A 428 15.84 -16.31 2.19
N LEU A 429 15.92 -16.88 0.98
CA LEU A 429 17.21 -17.20 0.35
C LEU A 429 18.05 -15.94 0.06
N MET A 430 17.42 -14.82 -0.34
CA MET A 430 18.13 -13.56 -0.57
C MET A 430 18.58 -12.89 0.73
N LEU A 431 17.87 -13.09 1.84
CA LEU A 431 18.32 -12.66 3.16
C LEU A 431 19.63 -13.38 3.56
N ILE A 432 19.70 -14.69 3.35
CA ILE A 432 20.92 -15.48 3.58
C ILE A 432 22.06 -14.96 2.69
N MET A 433 21.79 -14.69 1.41
CA MET A 433 22.82 -14.17 0.50
C MET A 433 23.35 -12.79 0.88
N LYS A 434 22.51 -11.92 1.47
CA LYS A 434 22.96 -10.62 2.00
C LYS A 434 23.91 -10.82 3.18
N GLU A 435 23.63 -11.76 4.06
CA GLU A 435 24.52 -12.09 5.18
C GLU A 435 25.83 -12.74 4.70
N ALA A 436 25.78 -13.62 3.69
CA ALA A 436 26.97 -14.15 3.04
C ALA A 436 27.87 -13.04 2.43
N ASN A 437 27.26 -12.05 1.76
CA ASN A 437 27.99 -10.88 1.27
C ASN A 437 28.61 -10.05 2.40
N ARG A 438 27.90 -9.91 3.54
CA ARG A 438 28.40 -9.21 4.72
C ARG A 438 29.64 -9.89 5.29
N VAL A 439 29.59 -11.20 5.52
CA VAL A 439 30.73 -12.00 6.01
C VAL A 439 31.92 -11.89 5.05
N PHE A 440 31.68 -12.02 3.74
CA PHE A 440 32.72 -11.88 2.72
C PHE A 440 33.32 -10.45 2.67
N GLN A 441 32.51 -9.42 2.93
CA GLN A 441 32.99 -8.04 2.91
C GLN A 441 33.81 -7.69 4.16
N LEU A 442 33.36 -8.12 5.35
CA LEU A 442 34.05 -7.86 6.62
C LEU A 442 35.41 -8.55 6.67
N SER A 443 35.50 -9.77 6.17
CA SER A 443 36.75 -10.54 6.10
C SER A 443 37.79 -9.99 5.13
N GLN A 444 37.41 -9.08 4.22
CA GLN A 444 38.30 -8.47 3.23
C GLN A 444 39.29 -9.45 2.56
N PRO A 445 38.82 -10.57 1.97
CA PRO A 445 39.67 -11.68 1.51
C PRO A 445 40.70 -11.27 0.44
N TRP A 446 40.49 -10.14 -0.26
CA TRP A 446 41.46 -9.59 -1.20
C TRP A 446 42.71 -8.95 -0.55
N LYS A 447 42.68 -8.69 0.76
CA LYS A 447 43.81 -8.19 1.55
C LYS A 447 44.40 -9.25 2.47
N GLU A 448 43.67 -10.33 2.73
CA GLU A 448 44.09 -11.38 3.64
C GLU A 448 45.31 -12.13 3.07
N LYS A 449 46.32 -12.30 3.91
CA LYS A 449 47.56 -13.01 3.59
C LYS A 449 47.63 -14.36 4.29
N ASP A 450 46.86 -14.55 5.35
CA ASP A 450 46.71 -15.82 6.05
C ASP A 450 45.84 -16.77 5.22
N GLU A 451 46.45 -17.86 4.77
CA GLU A 451 45.83 -18.85 3.91
C GLU A 451 44.70 -19.62 4.63
N GLN A 452 44.81 -19.82 5.95
CA GLN A 452 43.80 -20.51 6.74
C GLN A 452 42.53 -19.66 6.86
N LYS A 453 42.68 -18.39 7.26
CA LYS A 453 41.58 -17.40 7.29
C LYS A 453 40.83 -17.31 5.98
N LEU A 454 41.60 -17.22 4.89
CA LEU A 454 41.05 -17.13 3.55
C LEU A 454 40.24 -18.39 3.18
N LYS A 455 40.77 -19.58 3.47
CA LYS A 455 40.08 -20.85 3.24
C LYS A 455 38.77 -20.94 4.04
N SER A 456 38.75 -20.50 5.29
CA SER A 456 37.55 -20.54 6.13
C SER A 456 36.45 -19.60 5.63
N VAL A 457 36.81 -18.39 5.20
CA VAL A 457 35.85 -17.42 4.64
C VAL A 457 35.28 -17.93 3.32
N LEU A 458 36.15 -18.49 2.47
CA LEU A 458 35.73 -19.10 1.20
C LEU A 458 34.83 -20.32 1.42
N PHE A 459 35.08 -21.14 2.44
CA PHE A 459 34.23 -22.28 2.78
C PHE A 459 32.79 -21.84 3.06
N VAL A 460 32.60 -20.90 3.99
CA VAL A 460 31.25 -20.41 4.35
C VAL A 460 30.58 -19.73 3.14
N THR A 461 31.35 -19.00 2.34
CA THR A 461 30.85 -18.35 1.12
C THR A 461 30.39 -19.36 0.07
N TYR A 462 31.18 -20.41 -0.18
CA TYR A 462 30.85 -21.44 -1.16
C TYR A 462 29.70 -22.33 -0.70
N GLU A 463 29.65 -22.69 0.59
CA GLU A 463 28.50 -23.41 1.16
C GLU A 463 27.22 -22.57 1.02
N SER A 464 27.30 -21.25 1.28
CA SER A 464 26.17 -20.35 1.06
C SER A 464 25.71 -20.38 -0.40
N LEU A 465 26.62 -20.13 -1.34
CA LEU A 465 26.31 -20.14 -2.77
C LEU A 465 25.76 -21.51 -3.23
N ARG A 466 26.32 -22.61 -2.73
CA ARG A 466 25.94 -23.98 -3.08
C ARG A 466 24.53 -24.31 -2.60
N ILE A 467 24.25 -24.14 -1.31
CA ILE A 467 22.96 -24.47 -0.70
C ILE A 467 21.86 -23.61 -1.33
N ILE A 468 22.08 -22.30 -1.40
CA ILE A 468 21.11 -21.38 -2.00
C ILE A 468 20.89 -21.70 -3.49
N SER A 469 21.95 -22.01 -4.25
CA SER A 469 21.79 -22.36 -5.67
C SER A 469 21.00 -23.65 -5.85
N ILE A 470 21.19 -24.67 -5.00
CA ILE A 470 20.39 -25.90 -5.01
C ILE A 470 18.91 -25.58 -4.74
N LEU A 471 18.63 -24.77 -3.72
CA LEU A 471 17.26 -24.41 -3.33
C LEU A 471 16.59 -23.44 -4.34
N LEU A 472 17.35 -22.68 -5.12
CA LEU A 472 16.84 -21.83 -6.21
C LEU A 472 16.63 -22.56 -7.54
N ARG A 473 17.07 -23.82 -7.70
CA ARG A 473 16.93 -24.56 -8.97
C ARG A 473 15.51 -24.60 -9.54
N PRO A 474 14.44 -24.71 -8.73
CA PRO A 474 13.08 -24.65 -9.27
C PRO A 474 12.70 -23.28 -9.87
N VAL A 475 13.26 -22.20 -9.33
CA VAL A 475 12.97 -20.81 -9.71
C VAL A 475 13.83 -20.40 -10.92
N THR A 476 15.15 -20.54 -10.80
CA THR A 476 16.17 -20.16 -11.78
C THR A 476 17.06 -21.36 -12.15
N PRO A 477 16.54 -22.34 -12.89
CA PRO A 477 17.25 -23.60 -13.15
C PRO A 477 18.60 -23.41 -13.84
N THR A 478 18.68 -22.48 -14.79
CA THR A 478 19.90 -22.27 -15.59
C THR A 478 20.95 -21.50 -14.80
N LEU A 479 20.55 -20.42 -14.11
CA LEU A 479 21.49 -19.63 -13.29
C LEU A 479 22.00 -20.44 -12.09
N SER A 480 21.12 -21.21 -11.44
CA SER A 480 21.52 -22.11 -10.37
C SER A 480 22.48 -23.20 -10.85
N ALA A 481 22.23 -23.79 -12.03
CA ALA A 481 23.14 -24.77 -12.61
C ALA A 481 24.51 -24.15 -12.91
N PHE A 482 24.53 -22.95 -13.51
CA PHE A 482 25.76 -22.21 -13.80
C PHE A 482 26.56 -21.90 -12.53
N CYS A 483 25.89 -21.45 -11.46
CA CYS A 483 26.55 -21.22 -10.17
C CYS A 483 27.18 -22.50 -9.62
N LEU A 484 26.45 -23.61 -9.64
CA LEU A 484 26.95 -24.92 -9.16
C LEU A 484 28.06 -25.49 -10.04
N ASP A 485 28.01 -25.30 -11.37
CA ASP A 485 29.09 -25.64 -12.30
C ASP A 485 30.35 -24.83 -11.97
N ARG A 486 30.19 -23.54 -11.69
CA ARG A 486 31.30 -22.64 -11.34
C ARG A 486 31.97 -23.01 -10.01
N LEU A 487 31.22 -23.59 -9.08
CA LEU A 487 31.71 -24.14 -7.82
C LEU A 487 32.24 -25.59 -7.94
N GLY A 488 32.16 -26.21 -9.11
CA GLY A 488 32.65 -27.57 -9.35
C GLY A 488 31.79 -28.70 -8.76
N ILE A 489 30.51 -28.44 -8.48
CA ILE A 489 29.60 -29.44 -7.87
C ILE A 489 29.06 -30.38 -8.95
N GLU A 490 29.24 -31.69 -8.84
CA GLU A 490 28.79 -32.64 -9.87
C GLU A 490 27.25 -32.75 -9.93
N LYS A 491 26.68 -33.22 -11.05
CA LYS A 491 25.21 -33.24 -11.25
C LYS A 491 24.46 -34.14 -10.24
N ASN A 492 25.05 -35.26 -9.85
CA ASN A 492 24.56 -36.19 -8.82
C ASN A 492 24.62 -35.61 -7.40
N GLN A 493 25.29 -34.47 -7.21
CA GLN A 493 25.53 -33.80 -5.93
C GLN A 493 24.68 -32.52 -5.76
N ARG A 494 23.69 -32.32 -6.61
CA ARG A 494 22.82 -31.12 -6.61
C ARG A 494 21.41 -31.41 -6.08
N GLY A 495 21.23 -32.54 -5.39
CA GLY A 495 19.94 -32.95 -4.84
C GLY A 495 19.60 -32.20 -3.56
N ILE A 496 18.35 -32.30 -3.12
CA ILE A 496 17.92 -31.74 -1.83
C ILE A 496 18.70 -32.38 -0.66
N SER A 497 19.07 -33.65 -0.77
CA SER A 497 19.90 -34.34 0.23
C SER A 497 21.30 -33.77 0.38
N ASN A 498 21.73 -32.92 -0.55
CA ASN A 498 23.02 -32.25 -0.50
C ASN A 498 22.95 -30.86 0.14
N THR A 499 21.77 -30.35 0.53
CA THR A 499 21.67 -29.04 1.20
C THR A 499 22.25 -28.96 2.62
N PRO A 500 22.50 -30.05 3.38
CA PRO A 500 23.20 -29.93 4.65
C PRO A 500 24.59 -29.30 4.48
N LEU A 501 25.00 -28.56 5.50
CA LEU A 501 26.32 -27.93 5.56
C LEU A 501 27.41 -29.00 5.57
N GLY A 502 28.51 -28.77 4.85
CA GLY A 502 29.70 -29.63 4.91
C GLY A 502 29.56 -30.99 4.21
N CYS A 503 28.49 -31.20 3.43
CA CYS A 503 28.23 -32.46 2.70
C CYS A 503 29.37 -32.90 1.74
N PHE A 504 30.28 -31.97 1.40
CA PHE A 504 31.41 -32.20 0.49
C PHE A 504 32.79 -32.06 1.16
N SER A 505 32.86 -31.98 2.49
CA SER A 505 34.11 -32.05 3.23
C SER A 505 34.25 -33.45 3.88
N GLU A 506 35.40 -34.10 3.71
CA GLU A 506 35.71 -35.46 4.24
C GLU A 506 35.76 -35.54 5.79
N LEU A 507 35.22 -34.57 6.53
CA LEU A 507 35.40 -34.41 7.99
C LEU A 507 34.12 -34.18 8.78
N TRP A 508 32.93 -34.30 8.18
CA TRP A 508 31.67 -34.07 8.93
C TRP A 508 31.45 -35.07 10.09
N GLU A 509 32.03 -36.27 10.02
CA GLU A 509 31.94 -37.28 11.09
C GLU A 509 32.75 -36.93 12.36
N ILE A 510 33.63 -35.92 12.33
CA ILE A 510 34.48 -35.57 13.51
C ILE A 510 33.96 -34.31 14.25
N MET A 511 33.09 -33.50 13.65
CA MET A 511 32.55 -32.28 14.27
C MET A 511 31.08 -32.37 14.68
N SER A 512 30.44 -33.52 14.45
CA SER A 512 29.08 -33.80 14.93
C SER A 512 28.99 -34.01 16.46
N ALA A 513 30.11 -33.89 17.18
CA ALA A 513 30.17 -34.02 18.63
C ALA A 513 30.38 -32.69 19.38
N ASP A 514 30.76 -31.60 18.69
CA ASP A 514 30.99 -30.30 19.31
C ASP A 514 30.53 -29.19 18.35
N ALA A 515 29.22 -28.89 18.38
CA ALA A 515 28.72 -27.62 17.87
C ALA A 515 29.45 -26.48 18.61
N PRO A 516 29.93 -25.43 17.92
CA PRO A 516 30.60 -24.33 18.60
C PRO A 516 29.66 -23.75 19.64
N LYS A 517 30.12 -23.69 20.89
CA LYS A 517 29.55 -22.80 21.89
C LYS A 517 29.59 -21.39 21.29
N VAL A 518 28.41 -20.92 20.88
CA VAL A 518 28.06 -19.50 20.78
C VAL A 518 28.74 -18.80 21.94
N GLU A 519 29.51 -17.73 21.67
CA GLU A 519 30.09 -16.88 22.72
C GLU A 519 29.13 -16.82 23.89
N GLU A 520 29.57 -17.32 25.06
CA GLU A 520 28.75 -17.39 26.27
C GLU A 520 28.33 -15.96 26.64
N CYS A 521 27.23 -15.54 26.01
CA CYS A 521 26.31 -14.55 26.52
C CYS A 521 26.06 -15.02 27.96
N SER A 522 26.49 -14.21 28.93
CA SER A 522 26.44 -14.63 30.34
C SER A 522 25.06 -15.23 30.63
N GLU A 523 24.97 -16.26 31.47
CA GLU A 523 23.69 -16.92 31.79
C GLU A 523 22.60 -15.90 32.12
N GLU A 524 22.98 -14.79 32.75
CA GLU A 524 22.10 -13.67 33.04
C GLU A 524 21.56 -12.96 31.78
N VAL A 525 22.38 -12.70 30.75
CA VAL A 525 21.88 -12.10 29.49
C VAL A 525 20.98 -13.07 28.74
N LEU A 526 21.31 -14.36 28.70
CA LEU A 526 20.44 -15.38 28.09
C LEU A 526 19.10 -15.48 28.83
N ARG A 527 19.13 -15.54 30.16
CA ARG A 527 17.94 -15.55 31.01
C ARG A 527 17.08 -14.31 30.80
N ARG A 528 17.68 -13.11 30.78
CA ARG A 528 16.96 -11.85 30.50
C ARG A 528 16.36 -11.85 29.10
N ARG A 529 17.10 -12.31 28.09
CA ARG A 529 16.62 -12.43 26.71
C ARG A 529 15.46 -13.42 26.59
N GLU A 530 15.55 -14.58 27.21
CA GLU A 530 14.48 -15.58 27.23
C GLU A 530 13.21 -15.01 27.89
N LEU A 531 13.37 -14.31 29.02
CA LEU A 531 12.29 -13.61 29.70
C LEU A 531 11.64 -12.54 28.80
N ILE A 532 12.44 -11.80 28.02
CA ILE A 532 11.93 -10.80 27.06
C ILE A 532 11.23 -11.46 25.87
N LEU A 533 11.70 -12.60 25.37
CA LEU A 533 11.19 -13.21 24.14
C LEU A 533 10.06 -14.23 24.36
N ARG A 534 9.90 -14.78 25.57
CA ARG A 534 8.85 -15.79 25.82
C ARG A 534 7.45 -15.28 25.49
N ASN A 535 6.58 -16.17 25.00
CA ASN A 535 5.16 -15.90 24.75
C ASN A 535 4.88 -14.72 23.78
N LEU A 536 5.88 -14.33 22.97
CA LEU A 536 5.68 -13.42 21.85
C LEU A 536 5.28 -14.21 20.60
N GLN A 537 4.44 -13.63 19.76
CA GLN A 537 4.07 -14.23 18.48
C GLN A 537 5.13 -13.95 17.41
N GLU A 538 5.72 -12.75 17.42
CA GLU A 538 6.74 -12.34 16.45
C GLU A 538 7.70 -11.34 17.10
N SER A 539 8.94 -11.29 16.60
CA SER A 539 9.95 -10.31 17.02
C SER A 539 10.83 -9.90 15.85
N LEU A 540 11.13 -8.61 15.76
CA LEU A 540 11.98 -8.00 14.73
C LEU A 540 13.17 -7.31 15.38
N GLY A 541 14.36 -7.46 14.79
CA GLY A 541 15.57 -6.78 15.28
C GLY A 541 16.15 -7.35 16.59
N VAL A 542 15.87 -8.61 16.92
CA VAL A 542 16.33 -9.29 18.16
C VAL A 542 17.84 -9.24 18.33
N ASP A 543 18.62 -9.22 17.25
CA ASP A 543 20.08 -9.09 17.32
C ASP A 543 20.51 -7.79 18.00
N LYS A 544 19.79 -6.69 17.70
CA LYS A 544 20.08 -5.37 18.29
C LYS A 544 19.72 -5.36 19.77
N LEU A 545 18.60 -5.96 20.15
CA LEU A 545 18.22 -6.17 21.55
C LEU A 545 19.30 -6.98 22.28
N THR A 546 19.74 -8.09 21.70
CA THR A 546 20.76 -8.96 22.29
C THR A 546 22.07 -8.21 22.50
N LYS A 547 22.53 -7.47 21.48
CA LYS A 547 23.71 -6.60 21.58
C LYS A 547 23.59 -5.55 22.69
N GLN A 548 22.42 -4.93 22.84
CA GLN A 548 22.17 -3.94 23.88
C GLN A 548 22.16 -4.55 25.28
N LEU A 549 21.60 -5.75 25.45
CA LEU A 549 21.63 -6.48 26.71
C LEU A 549 23.04 -6.91 27.12
N SER A 550 23.91 -7.21 26.14
CA SER A 550 25.32 -7.55 26.35
C SER A 550 26.23 -6.34 26.52
N THR A 551 25.75 -5.10 26.37
CA THR A 551 26.57 -3.89 26.50
C THR A 551 26.57 -3.39 27.95
N ASP A 552 27.72 -3.40 28.61
CA ASP A 552 27.87 -2.93 30.00
C ASP A 552 27.34 -1.50 30.19
N GLY A 553 26.52 -1.31 31.22
CA GLY A 553 25.90 -0.03 31.57
C GLY A 553 24.72 0.39 30.67
N LYS A 554 24.40 -0.35 29.60
CA LYS A 554 23.22 -0.08 28.77
C LYS A 554 21.99 -0.74 29.37
N VAL A 555 20.98 0.07 29.69
CA VAL A 555 19.63 -0.40 30.05
C VAL A 555 18.72 -0.17 28.84
N PRO A 556 18.22 -1.23 28.17
CA PRO A 556 17.31 -1.05 27.05
C PRO A 556 15.99 -0.41 27.50
N HIS A 557 15.49 0.52 26.69
CA HIS A 557 14.24 1.23 26.93
C HIS A 557 13.19 0.83 25.90
N LEU A 558 12.01 0.42 26.37
CA LEU A 558 10.88 -0.02 25.57
C LEU A 558 9.68 0.91 25.78
N TYR A 559 8.81 1.07 24.78
CA TYR A 559 7.45 1.53 25.06
C TYR A 559 6.36 0.60 24.56
N TRP A 560 5.19 0.72 25.19
CA TRP A 560 3.92 0.16 24.76
C TRP A 560 2.86 1.25 24.72
N GLY A 561 2.15 1.37 23.61
CA GLY A 561 1.13 2.40 23.40
C GLY A 561 -0.29 1.85 23.55
N THR A 562 -1.16 2.62 24.19
CA THR A 562 -2.59 2.30 24.29
C THR A 562 -3.47 3.52 24.06
N ALA A 563 -4.50 3.38 23.23
CA ALA A 563 -5.50 4.40 23.01
C ALA A 563 -6.54 4.41 24.15
N THR A 564 -6.88 5.58 24.67
CA THR A 564 -7.78 5.78 25.83
C THR A 564 -9.25 5.93 25.40
N THR A 565 -9.74 5.04 24.54
CA THR A 565 -11.10 5.14 23.93
C THR A 565 -12.22 4.45 24.72
N GLY A 566 -11.93 3.37 25.45
CA GLY A 566 -12.93 2.58 26.19
C GLY A 566 -12.43 2.20 27.58
N LYS A 567 -13.26 1.61 28.44
CA LYS A 567 -12.77 1.11 29.73
C LYS A 567 -11.77 -0.04 29.49
N PRO A 568 -10.63 -0.10 30.21
CA PRO A 568 -9.73 -1.26 30.15
C PRO A 568 -10.46 -2.54 30.55
N HIS A 569 -10.28 -3.58 29.74
CA HIS A 569 -10.87 -4.90 29.93
C HIS A 569 -9.78 -5.92 30.26
N VAL A 570 -10.18 -7.11 30.69
CA VAL A 570 -9.28 -8.23 31.08
C VAL A 570 -8.28 -8.64 30.01
N GLY A 571 -8.50 -8.31 28.74
CA GLY A 571 -7.51 -8.52 27.67
C GLY A 571 -6.21 -7.74 27.87
N TYR A 572 -6.22 -6.66 28.66
CA TYR A 572 -5.01 -5.92 29.05
C TYR A 572 -4.07 -6.79 29.89
N LEU A 573 -4.53 -7.88 30.52
CA LEU A 573 -3.65 -8.78 31.27
C LEU A 573 -2.54 -9.40 30.41
N VAL A 574 -2.79 -9.59 29.11
CA VAL A 574 -1.81 -10.16 28.16
C VAL A 574 -0.60 -9.23 27.99
N PRO A 575 -0.76 -7.97 27.54
CA PRO A 575 0.36 -7.04 27.48
C PRO A 575 0.90 -6.69 28.87
N MET A 576 0.07 -6.59 29.92
CA MET A 576 0.56 -6.31 31.28
C MET A 576 1.48 -7.40 31.78
N ARG A 577 1.16 -8.67 31.52
CA ARG A 577 2.04 -9.79 31.89
C ARG A 577 3.39 -9.71 31.19
N LYS A 578 3.40 -9.30 29.92
CA LYS A 578 4.63 -9.11 29.16
C LYS A 578 5.42 -7.89 29.61
N ILE A 579 4.76 -6.80 29.96
CA ILE A 579 5.40 -5.63 30.58
C ILE A 579 6.05 -6.01 31.91
N ALA A 580 5.40 -6.86 32.71
CA ALA A 580 5.99 -7.45 33.90
C ALA A 580 7.28 -8.24 33.60
N ASP A 581 7.32 -9.03 32.51
CA ASP A 581 8.57 -9.69 32.06
C ASP A 581 9.67 -8.68 31.75
N PHE A 582 9.35 -7.60 31.05
CA PHE A 582 10.34 -6.59 30.67
C PHE A 582 10.92 -5.88 31.90
N LEU A 583 10.07 -5.49 32.85
CA LEU A 583 10.49 -4.89 34.11
C LEU A 583 11.36 -5.86 34.92
N GLN A 584 10.97 -7.12 35.01
CA GLN A 584 11.75 -8.16 35.70
C GLN A 584 13.07 -8.47 35.00
N ALA A 585 13.12 -8.37 33.66
CA ALA A 585 14.36 -8.43 32.87
C ALA A 585 15.20 -7.14 32.97
N GLY A 586 14.77 -6.16 33.78
CA GLY A 586 15.49 -4.93 34.05
C GLY A 586 15.44 -3.91 32.92
N LEU A 587 14.42 -3.92 32.05
CA LEU A 587 14.22 -2.87 31.05
C LEU A 587 13.55 -1.64 31.69
N ASN A 588 13.80 -0.48 31.09
CA ASN A 588 12.93 0.67 31.30
C ASN A 588 11.70 0.49 30.40
N VAL A 589 10.50 0.75 30.92
CA VAL A 589 9.25 0.62 30.16
C VAL A 589 8.45 1.91 30.25
N THR A 590 8.15 2.50 29.10
CA THR A 590 7.22 3.63 28.98
C THR A 590 5.85 3.13 28.51
N ILE A 591 4.80 3.52 29.21
CA ILE A 591 3.42 3.35 28.75
C ILE A 591 2.97 4.68 28.14
N LEU A 592 2.74 4.67 26.84
CA LEU A 592 2.23 5.81 26.11
C LEU A 592 0.70 5.79 26.13
N PHE A 593 0.10 6.78 26.78
CA PHE A 593 -1.32 7.07 26.63
C PHE A 593 -1.51 7.85 25.34
N ALA A 594 -1.90 7.13 24.29
CA ALA A 594 -2.02 7.63 22.93
C ALA A 594 -3.34 8.42 22.76
N ASP A 595 -3.49 9.51 23.48
CA ASP A 595 -4.66 10.39 23.51
C ASP A 595 -4.93 11.05 22.16
N LEU A 596 -3.88 11.54 21.48
CA LEU A 596 -4.02 12.05 20.11
C LEU A 596 -4.50 10.95 19.15
N HIS A 597 -3.92 9.75 19.22
CA HIS A 597 -4.35 8.61 18.41
C HIS A 597 -5.80 8.20 18.70
N ALA A 598 -6.23 8.26 19.97
CA ALA A 598 -7.59 7.99 20.38
C ALA A 598 -8.59 9.01 19.82
N PHE A 599 -8.19 10.28 19.75
CA PHE A 599 -8.98 11.33 19.10
C PHE A 599 -9.08 11.13 17.58
N LEU A 600 -7.96 10.77 16.93
CA LEU A 600 -7.89 10.55 15.49
C LEU A 600 -8.65 9.30 15.01
N ASP A 601 -8.90 8.32 15.90
CA ASP A 601 -9.70 7.12 15.64
C ASP A 601 -11.21 7.43 15.64
N ASN A 602 -11.66 8.07 14.55
CA ASN A 602 -13.06 8.29 14.21
C ASN A 602 -13.87 9.09 15.25
N MET A 603 -13.24 10.07 15.92
CA MET A 603 -13.85 10.99 16.89
C MET A 603 -14.66 10.32 18.00
N LYS A 604 -14.25 9.13 18.47
CA LYS A 604 -14.92 8.43 19.58
C LYS A 604 -14.91 9.20 20.91
N SER A 605 -14.14 10.29 21.01
CA SER A 605 -13.85 10.95 22.29
C SER A 605 -13.53 12.43 22.08
N THR A 606 -14.05 13.28 22.97
CA THR A 606 -13.63 14.68 23.06
C THR A 606 -12.37 14.80 23.92
N TRP A 607 -11.64 15.91 23.81
CA TRP A 607 -10.42 16.14 24.59
C TRP A 607 -10.66 16.10 26.10
N GLU A 608 -11.77 16.68 26.57
CA GLU A 608 -12.18 16.64 27.98
C GLU A 608 -12.39 15.21 28.50
N LEU A 609 -12.99 14.33 27.67
CA LEU A 609 -13.15 12.92 28.03
C LEU A 609 -11.78 12.22 28.09
N LEU A 610 -10.90 12.48 27.13
CA LEU A 610 -9.58 11.82 27.04
C LEU A 610 -8.70 12.14 28.26
N GLU A 611 -8.69 13.37 28.75
CA GLU A 611 -7.93 13.74 29.94
C GLU A 611 -8.33 12.91 31.17
N ASN A 612 -9.63 12.76 31.41
CA ASN A 612 -10.14 11.95 32.52
C ASN A 612 -9.86 10.46 32.31
N ARG A 613 -9.89 9.98 31.06
CA ARG A 613 -9.58 8.58 30.74
C ARG A 613 -8.10 8.25 30.91
N VAL A 614 -7.19 9.19 30.64
CA VAL A 614 -5.75 9.01 30.92
C VAL A 614 -5.52 8.76 32.40
N ILE A 615 -6.14 9.57 33.28
CA ILE A 615 -6.07 9.40 34.75
C ILE A 615 -6.55 7.99 35.14
N TYR A 616 -7.70 7.58 34.61
CA TYR A 616 -8.25 6.25 34.87
C TYR A 616 -7.33 5.11 34.41
N TYR A 617 -6.83 5.18 33.17
CA TYR A 617 -5.92 4.17 32.61
C TYR A 617 -4.62 4.06 33.40
N GLN A 618 -4.05 5.20 33.80
CA GLN A 618 -2.82 5.24 34.59
C GLN A 618 -2.99 4.51 35.92
N CYS A 619 -4.11 4.73 36.62
CA CYS A 619 -4.40 4.02 37.86
C CYS A 619 -4.57 2.51 37.62
N VAL A 620 -5.37 2.12 36.63
CA VAL A 620 -5.68 0.71 36.34
C VAL A 620 -4.43 -0.08 35.93
N ILE A 621 -3.61 0.46 35.03
CA ILE A 621 -2.37 -0.20 34.58
C ILE A 621 -1.40 -0.38 35.74
N LYS A 622 -1.23 0.67 36.57
CA LYS A 622 -0.39 0.59 37.77
C LYS A 622 -0.90 -0.48 38.74
N ALA A 623 -2.21 -0.54 38.97
CA ALA A 623 -2.83 -1.52 39.85
C ALA A 623 -2.74 -2.95 39.31
N LEU A 624 -2.85 -3.15 37.98
CA LEU A 624 -2.67 -4.45 37.33
C LEU A 624 -1.23 -4.96 37.52
N LEU A 625 -0.22 -4.14 37.21
CA LEU A 625 1.19 -4.53 37.36
C LEU A 625 1.57 -4.79 38.82
N GLN A 626 1.08 -3.97 39.75
CA GLN A 626 1.28 -4.19 41.19
C GLN A 626 0.56 -5.43 41.72
N SER A 627 -0.48 -5.91 41.04
CA SER A 627 -1.19 -7.15 41.41
C SER A 627 -0.48 -8.41 40.92
N LEU A 628 0.49 -8.26 40.00
CA LEU A 628 1.42 -9.29 39.52
C LEU A 628 2.74 -9.32 40.31
N ASP A 629 2.83 -8.57 41.41
CA ASP A 629 3.98 -8.54 42.33
C ASP A 629 5.33 -8.15 41.68
N VAL A 630 5.30 -7.33 40.63
CA VAL A 630 6.50 -6.83 39.93
C VAL A 630 6.86 -5.40 40.37
N PRO A 631 8.14 -5.10 40.64
CA PRO A 631 8.61 -3.72 40.88
C PRO A 631 8.34 -2.82 39.67
N ILE A 632 7.74 -1.66 39.93
CA ILE A 632 7.37 -0.67 38.90
C ILE A 632 8.25 0.59 38.92
N ASP A 633 9.42 0.54 39.55
CA ASP A 633 10.37 1.66 39.65
C ASP A 633 10.90 2.12 38.29
N ARG A 634 10.93 1.22 37.30
CA ARG A 634 11.35 1.49 35.91
C ARG A 634 10.18 1.71 34.94
N LEU A 635 8.97 1.88 35.48
CA LEU A 635 7.76 2.16 34.71
C LEU A 635 7.53 3.67 34.61
N HIS A 636 7.41 4.18 33.40
CA HIS A 636 7.12 5.58 33.12
C HIS A 636 5.79 5.73 32.38
N PHE A 637 5.07 6.80 32.67
CA PHE A 637 3.82 7.15 32.01
C PHE A 637 4.03 8.43 31.22
N VAL A 638 3.60 8.42 29.96
CA VAL A 638 3.69 9.60 29.07
C VAL A 638 2.36 9.76 28.35
N LYS A 639 1.83 10.98 28.32
CA LYS A 639 0.66 11.32 27.50
C LYS A 639 1.14 11.81 26.13
N GLY A 640 0.58 11.29 25.03
CA GLY A 640 1.05 11.57 23.67
C GLY A 640 1.12 13.06 23.35
N THR A 641 0.07 13.81 23.68
CA THR A 641 0.03 15.27 23.44
C THR A 641 1.11 16.08 24.15
N GLU A 642 1.83 15.54 25.14
CA GLU A 642 2.94 16.24 25.81
C GLU A 642 4.11 16.56 24.87
N TYR A 643 4.30 15.76 23.82
CA TYR A 643 5.35 16.00 22.81
C TYR A 643 4.83 16.05 21.38
N GLN A 644 3.70 15.40 21.08
CA GLN A 644 3.16 15.31 19.71
C GLN A 644 2.63 16.65 19.17
N LEU A 645 2.40 17.63 20.06
CA LEU A 645 2.02 19.01 19.69
C LEU A 645 3.24 19.94 19.56
N SER A 646 4.45 19.45 19.81
CA SER A 646 5.66 20.26 19.68
C SER A 646 6.01 20.51 18.21
N ARG A 647 6.67 21.65 17.96
CA ARG A 647 7.17 21.97 16.63
C ARG A 647 8.15 20.91 16.10
N ALA A 648 9.08 20.46 16.94
CA ALA A 648 10.07 19.46 16.53
C ALA A 648 9.40 18.16 16.07
N TYR A 649 8.37 17.69 16.76
CA TYR A 649 7.61 16.51 16.35
C TYR A 649 6.85 16.75 15.04
N THR A 650 6.17 17.90 14.94
CA THR A 650 5.42 18.30 13.75
C THR A 650 6.30 18.37 12.52
N ASP A 651 7.50 18.94 12.63
CA ASP A 651 8.48 19.00 11.54
C ASP A 651 8.82 17.60 11.02
N ASP A 652 9.08 16.63 11.91
CA ASP A 652 9.36 15.24 11.52
C ASP A 652 8.14 14.51 10.96
N VAL A 653 6.92 14.81 11.43
CA VAL A 653 5.67 14.30 10.84
C VAL A 653 5.53 14.77 9.40
N LEU A 654 5.80 16.06 9.14
CA LEU A 654 5.72 16.65 7.81
C LEU A 654 6.78 16.08 6.87
N ARG A 655 8.01 15.89 7.36
CA ARG A 655 9.10 15.23 6.62
C ARG A 655 8.76 13.77 6.30
N LEU A 656 8.22 13.04 7.26
CA LEU A 656 7.82 11.65 7.05
C LEU A 656 6.65 11.56 6.05
N SER A 657 5.70 12.50 6.11
CA SER A 657 4.56 12.56 5.20
C SER A 657 4.95 12.89 3.76
N ALA A 658 6.03 13.63 3.53
CA ALA A 658 6.58 13.86 2.19
C ALA A 658 7.25 12.60 1.63
N GLN A 659 7.90 11.81 2.48
CA GLN A 659 8.60 10.58 2.10
C GLN A 659 7.68 9.37 1.88
N VAL A 660 6.59 9.28 2.65
CA VAL A 660 5.69 8.12 2.66
C VAL A 660 4.53 8.32 1.67
N SER A 661 4.32 7.33 0.81
CA SER A 661 3.19 7.35 -0.13
C SER A 661 1.85 7.13 0.59
N GLN A 662 0.76 7.66 0.03
CA GLN A 662 -0.60 7.40 0.55
C GLN A 662 -0.89 5.89 0.62
N ARG A 663 -0.39 5.12 -0.36
CA ARG A 663 -0.53 3.66 -0.41
C ARG A 663 0.19 2.96 0.74
N ASP A 664 1.42 3.38 1.06
CA ASP A 664 2.21 2.77 2.13
C ASP A 664 1.65 3.11 3.51
N ALA A 665 1.22 4.36 3.70
CA ALA A 665 0.51 4.78 4.92
C ALA A 665 -0.79 3.96 5.09
N LEU A 666 -1.58 3.80 4.01
CA LEU A 666 -2.79 3.00 4.04
C LEU A 666 -2.51 1.53 4.38
N LYS A 667 -1.49 0.94 3.74
CA LYS A 667 -1.07 -0.44 4.00
C LYS A 667 -0.65 -0.60 5.47
N ALA A 668 0.14 0.34 6.00
CA ALA A 668 0.61 0.33 7.39
C ALA A 668 -0.54 0.41 8.39
N GLY A 669 -1.54 1.28 8.14
CA GLY A 669 -2.69 1.47 9.02
C GLY A 669 -3.82 0.42 8.86
N ALA A 670 -3.77 -0.48 7.89
CA ALA A 670 -4.92 -1.29 7.47
C ALA A 670 -5.55 -2.18 8.58
N GLU A 671 -4.75 -2.65 9.53
CA GLU A 671 -5.18 -3.56 10.61
C GLU A 671 -5.52 -2.84 11.92
N VAL A 672 -5.04 -1.60 12.08
CA VAL A 672 -5.20 -0.78 13.30
C VAL A 672 -6.29 0.27 13.13
N VAL A 673 -6.36 0.88 11.95
CA VAL A 673 -7.32 1.93 11.60
C VAL A 673 -8.58 1.29 11.00
N LYS A 674 -9.74 1.69 11.51
CA LYS A 674 -11.03 1.21 11.01
C LYS A 674 -11.20 1.54 9.53
N GLN A 675 -11.52 0.52 8.73
CA GLN A 675 -11.87 0.69 7.33
C GLN A 675 -13.35 1.12 7.23
N VAL A 676 -13.60 2.28 6.62
CA VAL A 676 -14.94 2.84 6.39
C VAL A 676 -15.05 3.30 4.94
N ALA A 677 -16.29 3.39 4.42
CA ALA A 677 -16.54 3.72 3.01
C ALA A 677 -15.95 5.08 2.59
N SER A 678 -15.95 6.05 3.50
CA SER A 678 -15.36 7.39 3.33
C SER A 678 -14.26 7.60 4.36
N PRO A 679 -13.03 7.12 4.12
CA PRO A 679 -11.99 7.14 5.14
C PRO A 679 -11.44 8.55 5.37
N LEU A 680 -11.30 8.90 6.64
CA LEU A 680 -10.75 10.19 7.08
C LEU A 680 -9.25 10.30 6.76
N LEU A 681 -8.78 11.54 6.59
CA LEU A 681 -7.36 11.84 6.41
C LEU A 681 -6.53 11.42 7.63
N SER A 682 -7.09 11.56 8.84
CA SER A 682 -6.44 11.12 10.08
C SER A 682 -5.97 9.66 10.05
N GLY A 683 -6.68 8.80 9.32
CA GLY A 683 -6.31 7.39 9.17
C GLY A 683 -5.01 7.16 8.37
N LEU A 684 -4.56 8.12 7.57
CA LEU A 684 -3.25 8.06 6.91
C LEU A 684 -2.13 8.62 7.80
N LEU A 685 -2.43 9.59 8.67
CA LEU A 685 -1.46 10.15 9.61
C LEU A 685 -1.16 9.20 10.77
N TYR A 686 -2.17 8.47 11.26
CA TYR A 686 -2.05 7.56 12.40
C TYR A 686 -0.79 6.67 12.38
N PRO A 687 -0.51 5.88 11.32
CA PRO A 687 0.68 5.00 11.31
C PRO A 687 2.01 5.76 11.30
N LEU A 688 2.05 6.99 10.75
CA LEU A 688 3.26 7.81 10.76
C LEU A 688 3.53 8.38 12.16
N LEU A 689 2.48 8.80 12.86
CA LEU A 689 2.58 9.29 14.24
C LEU A 689 3.13 8.17 15.13
N GLN A 690 2.52 6.99 15.08
CA GLN A 690 2.97 5.84 15.86
C GLN A 690 4.43 5.45 15.56
N ALA A 691 4.89 5.53 14.31
CA ALA A 691 6.28 5.29 13.97
C ALA A 691 7.24 6.33 14.59
N LEU A 692 6.85 7.60 14.62
CA LEU A 692 7.68 8.68 15.18
C LEU A 692 7.71 8.69 16.71
N ASP A 693 6.69 8.15 17.39
CA ASP A 693 6.67 8.01 18.84
C ASP A 693 7.97 7.33 19.36
N GLU A 694 8.51 6.35 18.63
CA GLU A 694 9.79 5.70 18.95
C GLU A 694 10.95 6.68 19.15
N GLN A 695 11.02 7.72 18.32
CA GLN A 695 12.09 8.71 18.35
C GLN A 695 11.93 9.65 19.55
N TYR A 696 10.72 10.12 19.80
CA TYR A 696 10.46 11.17 20.78
C TYR A 696 10.33 10.63 22.20
N LEU A 697 9.90 9.38 22.35
CA LEU A 697 10.00 8.64 23.61
C LEU A 697 11.44 8.19 23.92
N LYS A 698 12.37 8.34 22.95
CA LYS A 698 13.79 7.96 23.08
C LYS A 698 13.95 6.51 23.53
N VAL A 699 13.21 5.62 22.87
CA VAL A 699 13.23 4.19 23.15
C VAL A 699 14.20 3.45 22.23
N ASP A 700 14.67 2.30 22.70
CA ASP A 700 15.44 1.33 21.94
C ASP A 700 14.53 0.36 21.16
N GLY A 701 13.30 0.14 21.63
CA GLY A 701 12.31 -0.72 20.98
C GLY A 701 10.86 -0.39 21.28
N GLN A 702 9.96 -1.03 20.53
CA GLN A 702 8.50 -0.92 20.67
C GLN A 702 7.87 -2.30 20.91
N PHE A 703 6.87 -2.33 21.78
CA PHE A 703 6.02 -3.49 22.04
C PHE A 703 4.58 -3.18 21.68
N GLY A 704 3.90 -4.12 21.04
CA GLY A 704 2.48 -4.02 20.69
C GLY A 704 1.90 -5.33 20.18
N GLY A 705 0.65 -5.31 19.71
CA GLY A 705 0.01 -6.49 19.11
C GLY A 705 0.54 -6.81 17.72
N VAL A 706 0.34 -8.05 17.26
CA VAL A 706 0.66 -8.44 15.88
C VAL A 706 -0.13 -7.66 14.82
N ASP A 707 -1.27 -7.07 15.20
CA ASP A 707 -2.05 -6.16 14.34
C ASP A 707 -1.34 -4.84 14.03
N GLN A 708 -0.30 -4.48 14.81
CA GLN A 708 0.54 -3.31 14.56
C GLN A 708 1.78 -3.61 13.70
N ARG A 709 1.97 -4.87 13.27
CA ARG A 709 3.15 -5.33 12.52
C ARG A 709 3.50 -4.45 11.33
N LYS A 710 2.50 -4.03 10.55
CA LYS A 710 2.75 -3.22 9.35
C LYS A 710 3.25 -1.82 9.68
N ILE A 711 2.88 -1.26 10.84
CA ILE A 711 3.41 0.02 11.33
C ILE A 711 4.86 -0.15 11.77
N PHE A 712 5.20 -1.26 12.42
CA PHE A 712 6.58 -1.56 12.83
C PHE A 712 7.51 -1.70 11.61
N ILE A 713 7.04 -2.35 10.55
CA ILE A 713 7.77 -2.43 9.27
C ILE A 713 7.93 -1.04 8.65
N LEU A 714 6.87 -0.22 8.64
CA LEU A 714 6.95 1.18 8.16
C LEU A 714 8.01 1.97 8.94
N ALA A 715 8.04 1.86 10.27
CA ALA A 715 9.02 2.51 11.12
C ALA A 715 10.45 2.06 10.79
N GLU A 716 10.67 0.75 10.63
CA GLU A 716 11.98 0.19 10.31
C GLU A 716 12.51 0.67 8.94
N GLU A 717 11.64 0.81 7.95
CA GLU A 717 12.00 1.23 6.60
C GLU A 717 12.19 2.75 6.45
N GLN A 718 11.33 3.55 7.10
CA GLN A 718 11.21 4.97 6.79
C GLN A 718 12.00 5.88 7.75
N LEU A 719 12.10 5.52 9.04
CA LEU A 719 12.81 6.35 10.02
C LEU A 719 14.33 6.49 9.72
N PRO A 720 15.04 5.43 9.25
CA PRO A 720 16.45 5.57 8.86
C PRO A 720 16.68 6.55 7.71
N LYS A 721 15.73 6.68 6.78
CA LYS A 721 15.81 7.63 5.66
C LYS A 721 15.73 9.09 6.15
N LEU A 722 15.02 9.33 7.26
CA LEU A 722 15.03 10.62 7.97
C LEU A 722 16.28 10.85 8.84
N LYS A 723 17.24 9.92 8.82
CA LYS A 723 18.42 9.85 9.70
C LYS A 723 18.07 9.63 11.18
N LEU A 724 16.92 9.02 11.44
CA LEU A 724 16.52 8.56 12.77
C LEU A 724 16.97 7.09 12.96
N GLY A 725 17.23 6.67 14.19
CA GLY A 725 17.77 5.32 14.46
C GLY A 725 16.74 4.20 14.22
N LYS A 726 17.19 2.99 13.85
CA LYS A 726 16.34 1.78 13.82
C LYS A 726 16.01 1.27 15.23
N ARG A 727 14.83 0.69 15.45
CA ARG A 727 14.38 0.08 16.73
C ARG A 727 14.17 -1.42 16.54
N TRP A 728 14.09 -2.15 17.65
CA TRP A 728 13.59 -3.54 17.64
C TRP A 728 12.13 -3.55 18.06
N HIS A 729 11.36 -4.52 17.55
CA HIS A 729 9.91 -4.59 17.74
C HIS A 729 9.50 -5.95 18.26
N LEU A 730 8.66 -5.98 19.29
CA LEU A 730 8.16 -7.19 19.93
C LEU A 730 6.64 -7.25 19.79
N MET A 731 6.09 -8.38 19.37
CA MET A 731 4.66 -8.52 19.08
C MET A 731 4.01 -9.60 19.94
N ASN A 732 2.99 -9.24 20.73
CA ASN A 732 2.19 -10.22 21.46
C ASN A 732 1.07 -10.81 20.60
N PRO A 733 0.64 -12.04 20.90
CA PRO A 733 -0.52 -12.64 20.25
C PRO A 733 -1.82 -11.91 20.57
N MET A 734 -2.78 -12.02 19.65
CA MET A 734 -4.15 -11.54 19.84
C MET A 734 -4.97 -12.59 20.59
N VAL A 735 -5.67 -12.17 21.65
CA VAL A 735 -6.53 -13.06 22.44
C VAL A 735 -8.00 -12.88 22.02
N PRO A 736 -8.70 -13.96 21.63
CA PRO A 736 -10.11 -13.90 21.27
C PRO A 736 -10.99 -13.49 22.46
N GLY A 737 -12.14 -12.88 22.16
CA GLY A 737 -13.17 -12.58 23.18
C GLY A 737 -13.88 -13.84 23.67
N LEU A 738 -14.58 -13.73 24.80
CA LEU A 738 -15.32 -14.85 25.41
C LEU A 738 -16.43 -15.44 24.51
N THR A 739 -16.83 -14.69 23.46
CA THR A 739 -17.85 -15.05 22.48
C THR A 739 -17.31 -15.25 21.05
N GLY A 740 -15.98 -15.27 20.83
CA GLY A 740 -15.38 -15.96 19.67
C GLY A 740 -14.48 -15.17 18.71
N THR A 741 -14.50 -13.84 18.61
CA THR A 741 -13.64 -13.14 17.60
C THR A 741 -12.68 -12.11 18.18
N LYS A 742 -13.14 -11.10 18.93
CA LYS A 742 -12.29 -10.11 19.63
C LYS A 742 -13.07 -9.48 20.78
N MET A 743 -12.43 -9.15 21.91
CA MET A 743 -13.08 -8.31 22.94
C MET A 743 -13.33 -6.91 22.36
N SER A 744 -14.60 -6.52 22.25
CA SER A 744 -15.00 -5.24 21.64
C SER A 744 -15.67 -4.33 22.66
N SER A 745 -15.32 -3.04 22.65
CA SER A 745 -16.06 -2.03 23.42
C SER A 745 -17.49 -1.83 22.91
N SER A 746 -17.82 -2.33 21.73
CA SER A 746 -19.15 -2.21 21.08
C SER A 746 -20.11 -3.35 21.43
N GLU A 747 -19.64 -4.41 22.10
CA GLU A 747 -20.45 -5.54 22.56
C GLU A 747 -20.18 -5.75 24.06
N GLU A 748 -21.06 -5.25 24.92
CA GLU A 748 -20.86 -5.19 26.37
C GLU A 748 -20.68 -6.57 27.03
N ASP A 749 -21.32 -7.59 26.48
CA ASP A 749 -21.23 -8.99 26.93
C ASP A 749 -19.97 -9.70 26.41
N SER A 750 -19.30 -9.16 25.38
CA SER A 750 -18.07 -9.74 24.81
C SER A 750 -16.82 -9.48 25.66
N LYS A 751 -16.90 -8.55 26.62
CA LYS A 751 -15.77 -8.05 27.42
C LYS A 751 -16.07 -8.05 28.93
N ILE A 752 -15.03 -8.29 29.73
CA ILE A 752 -15.06 -8.09 31.18
C ILE A 752 -14.22 -6.85 31.48
N ASP A 753 -14.84 -5.81 32.04
CA ASP A 753 -14.11 -4.61 32.45
C ASP A 753 -13.31 -4.92 33.72
N VAL A 754 -12.11 -4.34 33.87
CA VAL A 754 -11.19 -4.67 34.98
C VAL A 754 -11.81 -4.36 36.37
N LEU A 755 -12.76 -3.43 36.43
CA LEU A 755 -13.46 -3.03 37.65
C LEU A 755 -14.90 -3.58 37.75
N ASP A 756 -15.32 -4.49 36.86
CA ASP A 756 -16.65 -5.15 36.97
C ASP A 756 -16.81 -5.83 38.33
N ASP A 757 -18.03 -5.86 38.90
CA ASP A 757 -18.29 -6.55 40.17
C ASP A 757 -18.00 -8.06 40.05
N PRO A 758 -17.53 -8.74 41.12
CA PRO A 758 -17.22 -10.18 41.08
C PRO A 758 -18.37 -11.05 40.51
N ALA A 759 -19.61 -10.72 40.85
CA ALA A 759 -20.79 -11.42 40.34
C ALA A 759 -20.96 -11.27 38.82
N LYS A 760 -20.67 -10.09 38.26
CA LYS A 760 -20.71 -9.83 36.81
C LYS A 760 -19.60 -10.56 36.07
N VAL A 761 -18.39 -10.59 36.66
CA VAL A 761 -17.25 -11.34 36.10
C VAL A 761 -17.59 -12.81 35.97
N LEU A 762 -18.13 -13.42 37.04
CA LEU A 762 -18.54 -14.83 37.04
C LEU A 762 -19.62 -15.11 36.00
N ALA A 763 -20.69 -14.31 35.97
CA ALA A 763 -21.78 -14.48 35.00
C ALA A 763 -21.31 -14.44 33.54
N LYS A 764 -20.37 -13.53 33.21
CA LYS A 764 -19.80 -13.40 31.86
C LYS A 764 -18.94 -14.60 31.47
N ILE A 765 -18.21 -15.20 32.42
CA ILE A 765 -17.38 -16.39 32.17
C ILE A 765 -18.24 -17.64 32.05
N GLU A 766 -19.28 -17.77 32.89
CA GLU A 766 -20.26 -18.85 32.81
C GLU A 766 -20.99 -18.84 31.45
N GLY A 767 -21.35 -17.64 30.97
CA GLY A 767 -21.97 -17.43 29.65
C GLY A 767 -21.05 -17.60 28.44
N ALA A 768 -19.73 -17.73 28.63
CA ALA A 768 -18.77 -17.83 27.53
C ALA A 768 -18.93 -19.15 26.74
N ALA A 769 -18.71 -19.12 25.43
CA ALA A 769 -18.69 -20.35 24.64
C ALA A 769 -17.41 -21.15 24.96
N CYS A 770 -17.55 -22.43 25.35
CA CYS A 770 -16.43 -23.32 25.65
C CYS A 770 -16.81 -24.74 25.23
N SER A 771 -16.61 -25.03 23.94
CA SER A 771 -16.92 -26.33 23.32
C SER A 771 -15.65 -27.12 23.07
N ARG A 772 -15.69 -28.44 23.25
CA ARG A 772 -14.58 -29.34 22.89
C ARG A 772 -14.34 -29.41 21.38
N ASN A 773 -15.36 -29.12 20.57
CA ASN A 773 -15.25 -29.10 19.11
C ASN A 773 -14.59 -27.81 18.58
N GLU A 774 -14.41 -26.82 19.45
CA GLU A 774 -13.83 -25.51 19.14
C GLU A 774 -12.69 -25.23 20.14
N PRO A 775 -11.50 -25.86 19.96
CA PRO A 775 -10.36 -25.69 20.88
C PRO A 775 -9.83 -24.26 20.94
N ASP A 776 -10.14 -23.42 19.96
CA ASP A 776 -9.73 -22.01 19.88
C ASP A 776 -10.73 -21.04 20.56
N ASN A 777 -11.44 -21.50 21.60
CA ASN A 777 -12.43 -20.67 22.30
C ASN A 777 -11.80 -19.69 23.32
N GLY A 778 -12.56 -18.66 23.67
CA GLY A 778 -12.11 -17.60 24.57
C GLY A 778 -11.69 -18.07 25.96
N VAL A 779 -12.34 -19.10 26.53
CA VAL A 779 -11.97 -19.63 27.86
C VAL A 779 -10.59 -20.27 27.82
N LEU A 780 -10.34 -21.16 26.86
CA LEU A 780 -9.02 -21.82 26.69
C LEU A 780 -7.93 -20.82 26.33
N ALA A 781 -8.24 -19.80 25.53
CA ALA A 781 -7.29 -18.74 25.21
C ALA A 781 -6.84 -17.95 26.45
N PHE A 782 -7.73 -17.71 27.42
CA PHE A 782 -7.33 -17.09 28.70
C PHE A 782 -6.43 -17.99 29.54
N TYR A 783 -6.62 -19.30 29.51
CA TYR A 783 -5.68 -20.23 30.13
C TYR A 783 -4.29 -20.10 29.51
N ASN A 784 -4.21 -20.15 28.18
CA ASN A 784 -2.95 -20.11 27.44
C ASN A 784 -2.21 -18.77 27.59
N PHE A 785 -2.89 -17.65 27.39
CA PHE A 785 -2.23 -16.34 27.26
C PHE A 785 -2.25 -15.48 28.52
N VAL A 786 -3.04 -15.83 29.54
CA VAL A 786 -3.15 -15.05 30.79
C VAL A 786 -2.80 -15.91 31.99
N LEU A 787 -3.53 -17.00 32.23
CA LEU A 787 -3.45 -17.76 33.48
C LEU A 787 -2.11 -18.49 33.63
N PHE A 788 -1.76 -19.40 32.71
CA PHE A 788 -0.49 -20.14 32.77
C PHE A 788 0.74 -19.21 32.77
N PRO A 789 0.77 -18.13 31.96
CA PRO A 789 1.86 -17.15 32.05
C PRO A 789 2.01 -16.50 33.43
N ILE A 790 0.92 -16.33 34.19
CA ILE A 790 0.95 -15.73 35.54
C ILE A 790 1.38 -16.76 36.60
N VAL A 791 0.86 -17.98 36.56
CA VAL A 791 1.08 -18.99 37.61
C VAL A 791 2.33 -19.85 37.40
N SER A 792 2.80 -20.00 36.16
CA SER A 792 4.00 -20.81 35.86
C SER A 792 5.22 -20.30 36.64
N PRO A 793 5.99 -21.18 37.31
CA PRO A 793 6.03 -22.64 37.12
C PRO A 793 5.11 -23.45 38.06
N ASP A 794 4.27 -22.79 38.88
CA ASP A 794 3.41 -23.49 39.82
C ASP A 794 2.28 -24.24 39.10
N ALA A 795 1.90 -25.40 39.63
CA ALA A 795 0.78 -26.18 39.11
C ALA A 795 -0.55 -25.55 39.50
N ILE A 796 -1.53 -25.68 38.62
CA ILE A 796 -2.95 -25.43 38.95
C ILE A 796 -3.68 -26.74 39.15
N GLU A 797 -4.55 -26.78 40.15
CA GLU A 797 -5.36 -27.96 40.46
C GLU A 797 -6.81 -27.73 40.01
N ILE A 798 -7.28 -28.54 39.07
CA ILE A 798 -8.68 -28.54 38.61
C ILE A 798 -9.21 -29.97 38.70
N SER A 799 -10.30 -30.17 39.44
CA SER A 799 -10.91 -31.49 39.62
C SER A 799 -9.93 -32.56 40.13
N ASN A 800 -9.06 -32.20 41.08
CA ASN A 800 -8.01 -33.04 41.67
C ASN A 800 -6.94 -33.54 40.67
N GLN A 801 -6.75 -32.82 39.56
CA GLN A 801 -5.64 -33.03 38.62
C GLN A 801 -4.75 -31.79 38.56
N GLU A 802 -3.44 -32.00 38.60
CA GLU A 802 -2.44 -30.94 38.51
C GLU A 802 -2.02 -30.69 37.05
N PHE A 803 -2.01 -29.42 36.65
CA PHE A 803 -1.57 -28.97 35.33
C PHE A 803 -0.45 -27.95 35.47
N PHE A 804 0.68 -28.21 34.81
CA PHE A 804 1.85 -27.31 34.82
C PHE A 804 1.93 -26.42 33.58
N ASN A 805 1.23 -26.78 32.50
CA ASN A 805 1.23 -26.07 31.24
C ASN A 805 -0.11 -26.19 30.51
N PHE A 806 -0.34 -25.31 29.54
CA PHE A 806 -1.58 -25.26 28.78
C PHE A 806 -1.82 -26.52 27.95
N GLU A 807 -0.78 -27.13 27.39
CA GLU A 807 -0.87 -28.32 26.55
C GLU A 807 -1.46 -29.50 27.32
N SER A 808 -1.02 -29.71 28.56
CA SER A 808 -1.53 -30.78 29.43
C SER A 808 -3.01 -30.58 29.79
N LEU A 809 -3.42 -29.32 30.05
CA LEU A 809 -4.81 -28.97 30.33
C LEU A 809 -5.68 -29.12 29.08
N LEU A 810 -5.20 -28.67 27.92
CA LEU A 810 -5.90 -28.80 26.64
C LEU A 810 -6.11 -30.27 26.27
N ALA A 811 -5.07 -31.10 26.42
CA ALA A 811 -5.17 -32.54 26.18
C ALA A 811 -6.23 -33.19 27.08
N ALA A 812 -6.23 -32.88 28.39
CA ALA A 812 -7.22 -33.39 29.33
C ALA A 812 -8.66 -32.92 29.00
N PHE A 813 -8.82 -31.69 28.50
CA PHE A 813 -10.12 -31.17 28.06
C PHE A 813 -10.63 -31.85 26.79
N LEU A 814 -9.76 -32.05 25.79
CA LEU A 814 -10.09 -32.71 24.52
C LEU A 814 -10.38 -34.21 24.69
N GLU A 815 -9.65 -34.89 25.56
CA GLU A 815 -9.88 -36.29 25.94
C GLU A 815 -11.11 -36.49 26.83
N GLY A 816 -11.71 -35.38 27.28
CA GLY A 816 -12.93 -35.37 28.08
C GLY A 816 -12.74 -35.69 29.56
N LYS A 817 -11.50 -35.65 30.06
CA LYS A 817 -11.14 -35.77 31.47
C LYS A 817 -11.47 -34.51 32.28
N LEU A 818 -11.57 -33.36 31.62
CA LEU A 818 -12.06 -32.09 32.17
C LEU A 818 -13.36 -31.67 31.49
N ASP A 819 -14.31 -31.17 32.27
CA ASP A 819 -15.52 -30.55 31.76
C ASP A 819 -15.37 -29.01 31.63
N ALA A 820 -16.22 -28.41 30.80
CA ALA A 820 -16.16 -26.97 30.53
C ALA A 820 -16.59 -26.11 31.71
N GLU A 821 -17.44 -26.64 32.62
CA GLU A 821 -17.94 -25.92 33.79
C GLU A 821 -16.84 -25.75 34.84
N ALA A 822 -16.03 -26.79 35.07
CA ALA A 822 -14.86 -26.78 35.95
C ALA A 822 -13.81 -25.77 35.46
N LEU A 823 -13.53 -25.73 34.15
CA LEU A 823 -12.63 -24.73 33.56
C LEU A 823 -13.16 -23.30 33.75
N LYS A 824 -14.44 -23.06 33.47
CA LYS A 824 -15.07 -21.74 33.66
C LYS A 824 -15.04 -21.29 35.12
N LYS A 825 -15.37 -22.19 36.05
CA LYS A 825 -15.39 -21.91 37.49
C LYS A 825 -14.00 -21.53 37.99
N TYR A 826 -12.98 -22.32 37.68
CA TYR A 826 -11.61 -22.03 38.11
C TYR A 826 -11.10 -20.72 37.51
N LEU A 827 -11.33 -20.48 36.22
CA LEU A 827 -10.97 -19.21 35.57
C LEU A 827 -11.69 -18.01 36.24
N GLY A 828 -12.96 -18.17 36.61
CA GLY A 828 -13.73 -17.17 37.32
C GLY A 828 -13.20 -16.85 38.72
N GLU A 829 -12.81 -17.86 39.49
CA GLU A 829 -12.18 -17.69 40.81
C GLU A 829 -10.82 -17.01 40.70
N PHE A 830 -10.00 -17.44 39.73
CA PHE A 830 -8.69 -16.84 39.44
C PHE A 830 -8.81 -15.35 39.06
N LEU A 831 -9.64 -15.02 38.06
CA LEU A 831 -9.86 -13.65 37.64
C LEU A 831 -10.53 -12.83 38.75
N GLY A 832 -11.46 -13.41 39.51
CA GLY A 832 -12.11 -12.76 40.65
C GLY A 832 -11.10 -12.31 41.71
N SER A 833 -10.19 -13.20 42.09
CA SER A 833 -9.10 -12.92 43.05
C SER A 833 -8.13 -11.85 42.54
N LEU A 834 -7.67 -11.99 41.29
CA LEU A 834 -6.74 -11.05 40.67
C LEU A 834 -7.37 -9.66 40.52
N LEU A 835 -8.60 -9.57 40.02
CA LEU A 835 -9.30 -8.29 39.85
C LEU A 835 -9.68 -7.66 41.18
N ASN A 836 -9.89 -8.44 42.25
CA ASN A 836 -10.15 -7.87 43.58
C ASN A 836 -8.96 -7.05 44.09
N LYS A 837 -7.73 -7.55 43.89
CA LYS A 837 -6.49 -6.80 44.17
C LYS A 837 -6.44 -5.46 43.43
N VAL A 838 -6.93 -5.42 42.18
CA VAL A 838 -6.99 -4.21 41.35
C VAL A 838 -8.08 -3.26 41.86
N ARG A 839 -9.29 -3.76 42.11
CA ARG A 839 -10.42 -2.96 42.63
C ARG A 839 -10.06 -2.25 43.93
N THR A 840 -9.44 -2.94 44.89
CA THR A 840 -9.01 -2.32 46.16
C THR A 840 -8.00 -1.20 45.95
N ARG A 841 -7.07 -1.33 44.98
CA ARG A 841 -6.09 -0.28 44.66
C ARG A 841 -6.69 0.90 43.89
N CYS A 842 -7.76 0.67 43.15
CA CYS A 842 -8.48 1.69 42.37
C CYS A 842 -9.65 2.34 43.14
N ASP A 843 -9.93 1.94 44.38
CA ASP A 843 -11.00 2.52 45.20
C ASP A 843 -10.59 3.87 45.81
N THR A 844 -10.43 4.87 44.95
CA THR A 844 -10.11 6.25 45.33
C THR A 844 -11.10 7.25 44.72
N ASP A 845 -11.29 8.38 45.38
CA ASP A 845 -12.21 9.43 44.89
C ASP A 845 -11.76 10.01 43.54
N GLU A 846 -10.45 10.07 43.29
CA GLU A 846 -9.87 10.51 42.02
C GLU A 846 -10.28 9.59 40.87
N VAL A 847 -10.19 8.28 41.06
CA VAL A 847 -10.57 7.29 40.03
C VAL A 847 -12.07 7.29 39.79
N LYS A 848 -12.88 7.38 40.86
CA LYS A 848 -14.34 7.48 40.75
C LYS A 848 -14.75 8.73 39.94
N SER A 849 -14.14 9.87 40.23
CA SER A 849 -14.34 11.13 39.50
C SER A 849 -13.90 11.04 38.05
N ALA A 850 -12.73 10.44 37.77
CA ALA A 850 -12.20 10.23 36.42
C ALA A 850 -13.09 9.31 35.59
N ILE A 851 -13.62 8.23 36.17
CA ILE A 851 -14.59 7.35 35.49
C ILE A 851 -15.89 8.11 35.21
N GLN A 852 -16.38 8.90 36.17
CA GLN A 852 -17.60 9.68 36.01
C GLN A 852 -17.49 10.68 34.88
N LYS A 853 -16.43 11.48 34.86
CA LYS A 853 -16.20 12.49 33.83
C LYS A 853 -15.78 11.88 32.49
N GLY A 854 -15.11 10.73 32.49
CA GLY A 854 -14.58 10.10 31.26
C GLY A 854 -15.57 9.19 30.52
N TYR A 855 -16.61 8.66 31.19
CA TYR A 855 -17.52 7.66 30.61
C TYR A 855 -19.02 7.91 30.85
N HIS A 856 -19.43 8.80 31.76
CA HIS A 856 -20.84 9.21 31.86
C HIS A 856 -21.08 10.46 31.02
N VAL A 857 -21.94 10.33 30.02
CA VAL A 857 -22.42 11.46 29.21
C VAL A 857 -23.29 12.32 30.11
N THR A 858 -22.82 13.52 30.46
CA THR A 858 -23.74 14.61 30.80
C THR A 858 -24.56 14.88 29.55
N ALA A 859 -25.83 14.46 29.57
CA ALA A 859 -26.83 14.90 28.61
C ALA A 859 -27.03 16.41 28.80
N SER A 860 -26.18 17.22 28.16
CA SER A 860 -26.42 18.60 27.75
C SER A 860 -25.08 19.30 27.48
N SER A 861 -24.68 19.32 26.21
CA SER A 861 -24.35 20.59 25.60
C SER A 861 -24.98 20.58 24.21
N GLU A 862 -26.29 20.81 24.19
CA GLU A 862 -26.83 21.69 23.16
C GLU A 862 -26.01 22.97 23.26
N SER A 863 -24.94 23.09 22.48
CA SER A 863 -24.40 24.41 22.19
C SER A 863 -25.47 25.08 21.36
N ALA A 864 -26.14 26.02 22.03
CA ALA A 864 -27.21 26.82 21.51
C ALA A 864 -26.92 27.24 20.06
N THR A 865 -27.64 26.65 19.11
CA THR A 865 -28.08 27.42 17.95
C THR A 865 -29.15 28.38 18.46
N GLU A 866 -28.70 29.40 19.20
CA GLU A 866 -29.36 30.69 19.14
C GLU A 866 -29.17 31.18 17.70
N THR A 867 -30.08 30.80 16.82
CA THR A 867 -30.45 31.65 15.69
C THR A 867 -31.09 32.90 16.28
N VAL A 868 -30.27 33.77 16.88
CA VAL A 868 -30.56 35.20 16.84
C VAL A 868 -30.53 35.52 15.37
N SER A 869 -31.69 35.78 14.77
CA SER A 869 -31.74 36.47 13.49
C SER A 869 -31.13 37.85 13.71
N LYS A 870 -29.80 37.94 13.64
CA LYS A 870 -29.10 39.21 13.57
C LYS A 870 -29.63 39.86 12.30
N VAL A 871 -30.37 40.95 12.49
CA VAL A 871 -30.71 41.86 11.40
C VAL A 871 -29.38 42.20 10.73
N LEU A 872 -29.24 41.81 9.46
CA LEU A 872 -28.06 42.14 8.67
C LEU A 872 -27.87 43.67 8.74
N PRO A 873 -26.69 44.15 9.13
CA PRO A 873 -26.45 45.59 9.24
C PRO A 873 -26.66 46.25 7.87
N THR A 874 -27.40 47.35 7.84
CA THR A 874 -27.65 48.10 6.60
C THR A 874 -26.37 48.83 6.18
N LEU A 875 -25.76 48.41 5.07
CA LEU A 875 -24.60 49.10 4.50
C LEU A 875 -24.95 50.55 4.09
N ASN A 876 -24.06 51.49 4.40
CA ASN A 876 -24.16 52.86 3.90
C ASN A 876 -23.80 52.94 2.40
N SER A 877 -23.92 54.13 1.78
CA SER A 877 -23.68 54.30 0.34
C SER A 877 -22.24 54.00 -0.08
N GLU A 878 -21.25 54.33 0.75
CA GLU A 878 -19.83 54.05 0.48
C GLU A 878 -19.55 52.55 0.58
N GLN A 879 -20.04 51.88 1.64
CA GLN A 879 -19.89 50.44 1.84
C GLN A 879 -20.56 49.62 0.74
N LYS A 880 -21.71 50.08 0.22
CA LYS A 880 -22.34 49.48 -0.97
C LYS A 880 -21.46 49.59 -2.21
N SER A 881 -20.84 50.76 -2.42
CA SER A 881 -19.90 50.98 -3.52
C SER A 881 -18.67 50.08 -3.38
N TRP A 882 -18.12 49.94 -2.16
CA TRP A 882 -17.01 49.02 -1.88
C TRP A 882 -17.38 47.56 -2.16
N LYS A 883 -18.58 47.13 -1.78
CA LYS A 883 -19.10 45.79 -2.12
C LYS A 883 -19.15 45.57 -3.62
N GLU A 884 -19.68 46.54 -4.37
CA GLU A 884 -19.70 46.48 -5.83
C GLU A 884 -18.28 46.38 -6.42
N PHE A 885 -17.33 47.17 -5.92
CA PHE A 885 -15.94 47.10 -6.37
C PHE A 885 -15.28 45.75 -6.08
N LEU A 886 -15.59 45.12 -4.93
CA LEU A 886 -15.09 43.79 -4.58
C LEU A 886 -15.64 42.69 -5.49
N ILE A 887 -16.93 42.74 -5.84
CA ILE A 887 -17.61 41.70 -6.63
C ILE A 887 -17.41 41.90 -8.15
N ARG A 888 -17.06 43.11 -8.59
CA ARG A 888 -16.94 43.44 -10.02
C ARG A 888 -15.98 42.51 -10.76
N GLY A 889 -16.54 41.74 -11.70
CA GLY A 889 -15.80 40.93 -12.68
C GLY A 889 -15.04 39.74 -12.09
N ASN A 890 -15.36 39.31 -10.86
CA ASN A 890 -14.68 38.20 -10.19
C ASN A 890 -15.68 37.31 -9.44
N ASP A 891 -15.38 36.02 -9.35
CA ASP A 891 -16.14 35.11 -8.50
C ASP A 891 -15.74 35.30 -7.03
N ILE A 892 -16.74 35.32 -6.15
CA ILE A 892 -16.56 35.35 -4.71
C ILE A 892 -17.12 34.08 -4.08
N PHE A 893 -16.34 33.48 -3.19
CA PHE A 893 -16.69 32.26 -2.47
C PHE A 893 -16.81 32.56 -0.98
N ASN A 894 -17.73 31.89 -0.29
CA ASN A 894 -17.93 32.00 1.16
C ASN A 894 -18.24 33.44 1.63
N ASP A 895 -19.02 34.19 0.87
CA ASP A 895 -19.37 35.60 1.12
C ASP A 895 -20.50 35.80 2.14
N GLU A 896 -20.93 34.72 2.80
CA GLU A 896 -22.04 34.68 3.79
C GLU A 896 -21.96 35.78 4.85
N ASN A 897 -20.75 36.20 5.22
CA ASN A 897 -20.51 37.22 6.25
C ASN A 897 -20.04 38.57 5.69
N LEU A 898 -19.96 38.73 4.36
CA LEU A 898 -19.32 39.89 3.74
C LEU A 898 -20.03 41.20 4.10
N ASP A 899 -21.35 41.20 4.20
CA ASP A 899 -22.11 42.40 4.59
C ASP A 899 -21.87 42.79 6.05
N GLU A 900 -21.77 41.83 6.98
CA GLU A 900 -21.41 42.10 8.38
C GLU A 900 -19.96 42.60 8.49
N THR A 901 -19.06 42.05 7.68
CA THR A 901 -17.66 42.49 7.59
C THR A 901 -17.58 43.92 7.09
N LEU A 902 -18.21 44.24 5.95
CA LEU A 902 -18.17 45.57 5.33
C LEU A 902 -18.85 46.65 6.17
N ALA A 903 -19.89 46.30 6.94
CA ALA A 903 -20.53 47.24 7.87
C ALA A 903 -19.56 47.79 8.94
N ASN A 904 -18.51 47.02 9.26
CA ASN A 904 -17.48 47.38 10.23
C ASN A 904 -16.25 48.06 9.61
N VAL A 905 -16.18 48.17 8.28
CA VAL A 905 -15.05 48.79 7.57
C VAL A 905 -15.23 50.31 7.54
N SER A 906 -14.14 51.01 7.83
CA SER A 906 -14.01 52.46 7.75
C SER A 906 -12.55 52.84 7.50
N THR A 907 -12.25 54.14 7.33
CA THR A 907 -10.86 54.62 7.20
C THR A 907 -10.01 54.28 8.42
N ASP A 908 -10.58 54.29 9.63
CA ASP A 908 -9.90 53.95 10.89
C ASP A 908 -9.81 52.43 11.12
N LYS A 909 -10.63 51.65 10.41
CA LYS A 909 -10.68 50.19 10.49
C LYS A 909 -10.74 49.61 9.07
N PRO A 910 -9.61 49.60 8.35
CA PRO A 910 -9.56 49.16 6.96
C PRO A 910 -9.87 47.67 6.82
N LEU A 911 -10.35 47.27 5.64
CA LEU A 911 -10.59 45.90 5.26
C LEU A 911 -9.27 45.12 5.19
N ARG A 912 -9.17 44.00 5.93
CA ARG A 912 -7.96 43.19 5.97
C ARG A 912 -7.98 42.16 4.85
N VAL A 913 -7.01 42.25 3.94
CA VAL A 913 -6.90 41.37 2.78
C VAL A 913 -5.68 40.47 2.91
N ALA A 914 -5.80 39.17 2.68
CA ALA A 914 -4.65 38.27 2.63
C ALA A 914 -4.46 37.65 1.24
N PHE A 915 -3.21 37.42 0.88
CA PHE A 915 -2.82 36.60 -0.26
C PHE A 915 -1.76 35.59 0.20
N VAL A 916 -2.01 34.30 0.03
CA VAL A 916 -1.06 33.25 0.38
C VAL A 916 -0.24 32.87 -0.85
N ALA A 917 1.09 33.06 -0.76
CA ALA A 917 2.03 32.72 -1.83
C ALA A 917 2.92 31.56 -1.40
N HIS A 918 2.95 30.49 -2.20
CA HIS A 918 3.80 29.33 -1.92
C HIS A 918 5.17 29.48 -2.59
N ALA A 919 6.25 29.39 -1.82
CA ALA A 919 7.62 29.58 -2.30
C ALA A 919 8.20 28.37 -3.07
N LYS A 920 7.43 27.78 -4.00
CA LYS A 920 7.74 26.50 -4.68
C LYS A 920 8.94 26.56 -5.62
N GLY A 921 9.11 27.68 -6.32
CA GLY A 921 10.09 27.82 -7.40
C GLY A 921 10.76 29.18 -7.48
N LYS A 922 11.38 29.45 -8.65
CA LYS A 922 11.67 30.82 -9.06
C LYS A 922 10.38 31.62 -9.08
N PHE A 923 10.49 32.90 -8.72
CA PHE A 923 9.35 33.81 -8.79
C PHE A 923 8.88 33.93 -10.24
N HIS A 924 7.59 34.19 -10.44
CA HIS A 924 7.03 34.40 -11.77
C HIS A 924 5.88 35.41 -11.75
N LEU A 925 5.63 36.04 -12.90
CA LEU A 925 4.62 37.09 -13.07
C LEU A 925 3.20 36.65 -12.65
N GLY A 926 2.89 35.35 -12.64
CA GLY A 926 1.63 34.82 -12.10
C GLY A 926 1.27 35.25 -10.67
N PHE A 927 2.25 35.62 -9.83
CA PHE A 927 2.00 36.13 -8.48
C PHE A 927 1.54 37.60 -8.44
N VAL A 928 1.48 38.29 -9.57
CA VAL A 928 1.20 39.73 -9.66
C VAL A 928 -0.31 40.03 -9.68
N ALA A 929 -1.16 39.14 -10.20
CA ALA A 929 -2.60 39.36 -10.32
C ALA A 929 -3.29 39.75 -8.98
N PRO A 930 -3.01 39.08 -7.84
CA PRO A 930 -3.55 39.50 -6.54
C PRO A 930 -3.12 40.91 -6.12
N LEU A 931 -1.88 41.31 -6.40
CA LEU A 931 -1.38 42.64 -6.07
C LEU A 931 -2.02 43.73 -6.95
N LEU A 932 -2.21 43.44 -8.24
CA LEU A 932 -2.94 44.33 -9.15
C LEU A 932 -4.39 44.51 -8.71
N ARG A 933 -5.01 43.44 -8.20
CA ARG A 933 -6.36 43.51 -7.64
C ARG A 933 -6.41 44.40 -6.39
N ILE A 934 -5.46 44.26 -5.47
CA ILE A 934 -5.35 45.13 -4.29
C ILE A 934 -5.15 46.58 -4.72
N LYS A 935 -4.23 46.83 -5.66
CA LYS A 935 -3.97 48.17 -6.21
C LYS A 935 -5.24 48.81 -6.74
N LYS A 936 -6.01 48.08 -7.54
CA LYS A 936 -7.25 48.58 -8.12
C LYS A 936 -8.28 48.94 -7.04
N LEU A 937 -8.43 48.12 -6.01
CA LEU A 937 -9.36 48.41 -4.92
C LEU A 937 -8.95 49.65 -4.10
N VAL A 938 -7.66 49.87 -3.90
CA VAL A 938 -7.14 51.10 -3.25
C VAL A 938 -7.42 52.33 -4.13
N GLU A 939 -7.20 52.23 -5.44
CA GLU A 939 -7.51 53.30 -6.40
C GLU A 939 -9.02 53.61 -6.46
N ASP A 940 -9.86 52.59 -6.31
CA ASP A 940 -11.33 52.72 -6.23
C ASP A 940 -11.81 53.25 -4.86
N GLY A 941 -10.89 53.55 -3.94
CA GLY A 941 -11.20 54.19 -2.65
C GLY A 941 -11.64 53.25 -1.54
N VAL A 942 -11.38 51.94 -1.66
CA VAL A 942 -11.65 50.98 -0.58
C VAL A 942 -10.51 51.07 0.46
N PRO A 943 -10.80 51.34 1.75
CA PRO A 943 -9.77 51.37 2.79
C PRO A 943 -9.27 49.94 3.04
N ILE A 944 -8.01 49.64 2.68
CA ILE A 944 -7.43 48.30 2.73
C ILE A 944 -6.11 48.28 3.51
N THR A 945 -5.95 47.26 4.33
CA THR A 945 -4.64 46.78 4.80
C THR A 945 -4.47 45.35 4.32
N ALA A 946 -3.35 45.03 3.69
CA ALA A 946 -3.13 43.74 3.05
C ALA A 946 -1.85 43.05 3.54
N ILE A 947 -1.86 41.72 3.52
CA ILE A 947 -0.69 40.89 3.82
C ILE A 947 -0.47 39.84 2.73
N VAL A 948 0.75 39.79 2.21
CA VAL A 948 1.25 38.68 1.41
C VAL A 948 1.93 37.69 2.36
N LEU A 949 1.29 36.56 2.56
CA LEU A 949 1.80 35.49 3.41
C LEU A 949 2.60 34.50 2.57
N VAL A 950 3.92 34.50 2.74
CA VAL A 950 4.81 33.52 2.11
C VAL A 950 4.76 32.23 2.93
N SER A 951 4.07 31.22 2.40
CA SER A 951 3.98 29.90 3.01
C SER A 951 5.18 29.05 2.61
N ASP A 952 6.00 28.71 3.61
CA ASP A 952 7.28 28.05 3.49
C ASP A 952 7.13 26.52 3.54
N ILE A 953 6.37 25.98 4.51
CA ILE A 953 6.13 24.53 4.64
C ILE A 953 5.22 23.96 3.56
N GLU A 954 4.17 24.68 3.15
CA GLU A 954 3.27 24.17 2.09
C GLU A 954 4.00 23.95 0.76
N ALA A 955 5.06 24.74 0.50
CA ALA A 955 5.90 24.57 -0.68
C ALA A 955 6.75 23.29 -0.63
N TYR A 956 7.16 22.83 0.56
CA TYR A 956 7.84 21.55 0.76
C TYR A 956 6.91 20.37 0.55
N LEU A 957 5.68 20.46 1.08
CA LEU A 957 4.70 19.37 1.06
C LEU A 957 4.06 19.15 -0.32
N ASP A 958 4.03 20.16 -1.18
CA ASP A 958 3.61 20.04 -2.59
C ASP A 958 4.69 19.35 -3.44
N ASN A 959 4.71 18.02 -3.37
CA ASN A 959 5.52 17.11 -4.19
C ASN A 959 7.05 17.39 -4.13
N GLU A 960 7.57 17.72 -2.94
CA GLU A 960 9.00 17.96 -2.68
C GLU A 960 9.65 18.99 -3.62
N LYS A 961 8.88 19.94 -4.17
CA LYS A 961 9.39 21.00 -5.06
C LYS A 961 10.51 21.83 -4.42
N VAL A 962 10.58 21.85 -3.10
CA VAL A 962 11.63 22.46 -2.30
C VAL A 962 12.17 21.41 -1.33
N SER A 963 13.49 21.27 -1.19
CA SER A 963 14.07 20.39 -0.17
C SER A 963 13.97 21.00 1.22
N TRP A 964 13.86 20.19 2.28
CA TRP A 964 13.76 20.66 3.68
C TRP A 964 14.79 21.74 4.06
N GLY A 965 16.06 21.56 3.67
CA GLY A 965 17.14 22.51 3.98
C GLY A 965 17.11 23.82 3.18
N ALA A 966 16.23 23.95 2.19
CA ALA A 966 16.12 25.14 1.32
C ALA A 966 14.86 25.97 1.57
N ILE A 967 13.94 25.50 2.44
CA ILE A 967 12.65 26.14 2.72
C ILE A 967 12.82 27.59 3.17
N GLU A 968 13.66 27.81 4.19
CA GLU A 968 13.91 29.14 4.77
C GLU A 968 14.50 30.10 3.74
N ALA A 969 15.59 29.69 3.08
CA ALA A 969 16.25 30.53 2.07
C ALA A 969 15.30 30.90 0.92
N ARG A 970 14.42 29.97 0.54
CA ARG A 970 13.46 30.18 -0.53
C ARG A 970 12.29 31.09 -0.12
N ALA A 971 11.82 31.00 1.11
CA ALA A 971 10.84 31.92 1.67
C ALA A 971 11.38 33.35 1.74
N ILE A 972 12.63 33.51 2.20
CA ILE A 972 13.33 34.82 2.24
C ILE A 972 13.48 35.41 0.83
N TYR A 973 13.90 34.60 -0.15
CA TYR A 973 13.96 35.03 -1.55
C TYR A 973 12.59 35.53 -2.06
N CYS A 974 11.53 34.76 -1.81
CA CYS A 974 10.18 35.11 -2.24
C CYS A 974 9.71 36.43 -1.59
N ARG A 975 9.98 36.62 -0.29
CA ARG A 975 9.69 37.85 0.44
C ARG A 975 10.36 39.06 -0.20
N GLU A 976 11.67 38.99 -0.46
CA GLU A 976 12.41 40.11 -1.06
C GLU A 976 11.88 40.49 -2.45
N VAL A 977 11.52 39.51 -3.29
CA VAL A 977 10.95 39.78 -4.61
C VAL A 977 9.57 40.44 -4.47
N PHE A 978 8.71 39.96 -3.57
CA PHE A 978 7.43 40.61 -3.28
C PHE A 978 7.60 42.03 -2.74
N THR A 979 8.56 42.27 -1.84
CA THR A 979 8.84 43.61 -1.30
C THR A 979 9.25 44.60 -2.40
N SER A 980 10.12 44.20 -3.33
CA SER A 980 10.46 45.03 -4.49
C SER A 980 9.27 45.27 -5.41
N LEU A 981 8.48 44.21 -5.69
CA LEU A 981 7.30 44.31 -6.54
C LEU A 981 6.22 45.23 -5.95
N ILE A 982 5.97 45.15 -4.65
CA ILE A 982 5.02 46.02 -3.92
C ILE A 982 5.42 47.49 -4.04
N ARG A 983 6.72 47.79 -3.96
CA ARG A 983 7.24 49.16 -4.13
C ARG A 983 7.04 49.66 -5.56
N GLU A 984 7.33 48.84 -6.57
CA GLU A 984 7.09 49.20 -7.97
C GLU A 984 5.59 49.44 -8.26
N LEU A 985 4.71 48.74 -7.55
CA LEU A 985 3.26 48.93 -7.62
C LEU A 985 2.74 50.07 -6.74
N LYS A 986 3.61 50.71 -5.94
CA LYS A 986 3.28 51.79 -4.97
C LYS A 986 2.29 51.36 -3.89
N LEU A 987 2.46 50.15 -3.36
CA LEU A 987 1.59 49.54 -2.35
C LEU A 987 2.25 49.41 -0.97
N GLU A 988 3.45 49.95 -0.76
CA GLU A 988 4.25 49.76 0.45
C GLU A 988 3.61 50.29 1.75
N THR A 989 2.65 51.20 1.64
CA THR A 989 1.89 51.74 2.78
C THR A 989 0.70 50.88 3.18
N VAL A 990 0.26 49.98 2.29
CA VAL A 990 -0.97 49.18 2.44
C VAL A 990 -0.71 47.68 2.47
N VAL A 991 0.33 47.17 1.80
CA VAL A 991 0.66 45.74 1.72
C VAL A 991 1.94 45.44 2.50
N ALA A 992 1.85 44.54 3.48
CA ALA A 992 3.01 43.94 4.14
C ALA A 992 3.32 42.55 3.56
N VAL A 993 4.57 42.08 3.71
CA VAL A 993 4.97 40.70 3.36
C VAL A 993 5.53 40.03 4.60
N SER A 994 5.05 38.82 4.90
CA SER A 994 5.50 38.04 6.06
C SER A 994 5.70 36.58 5.67
N ILE A 995 6.67 35.91 6.29
CA ILE A 995 6.85 34.47 6.15
C ILE A 995 6.02 33.78 7.25
N ALA A 996 5.32 32.69 6.92
CA ALA A 996 4.46 32.00 7.88
C ALA A 996 5.21 31.60 9.17
N ALA A 997 6.45 31.08 9.04
CA ALA A 997 7.30 30.74 10.17
C ALA A 997 7.74 31.91 11.07
N GLU A 998 7.56 33.16 10.62
CA GLU A 998 7.87 34.37 11.40
C GLU A 998 6.65 34.89 12.18
N ILE A 999 5.47 34.31 11.98
CA ILE A 999 4.24 34.77 12.63
C ILE A 999 4.03 34.09 13.98
N ASP A 1000 3.70 34.89 14.99
CA ASP A 1000 3.39 34.42 16.34
C ASP A 1000 2.25 33.40 16.32
N GLY A 1001 2.47 32.25 16.95
CA GLY A 1001 1.51 31.15 17.00
C GLY A 1001 1.65 30.13 15.88
N TYR A 1002 2.52 30.34 14.88
CA TYR A 1002 2.83 29.31 13.88
C TYR A 1002 3.43 28.06 14.53
N PHE A 1003 2.80 26.90 14.32
CA PHE A 1003 3.10 25.64 15.03
C PHE A 1003 3.15 25.75 16.56
N SER A 1004 2.35 26.64 17.15
CA SER A 1004 2.01 26.54 18.57
C SER A 1004 1.22 25.25 18.83
N SER A 1005 1.16 24.81 20.10
CA SER A 1005 0.40 23.62 20.47
C SER A 1005 -1.06 23.69 19.99
N ASP A 1006 -1.70 24.87 20.07
CA ASP A 1006 -3.07 25.07 19.61
C ASP A 1006 -3.19 24.99 18.08
N TYR A 1007 -2.22 25.54 17.35
CA TYR A 1007 -2.16 25.43 15.89
C TYR A 1007 -2.06 23.96 15.46
N VAL A 1008 -1.14 23.21 16.07
CA VAL A 1008 -0.91 21.80 15.74
C VAL A 1008 -2.09 20.93 16.17
N LEU A 1009 -2.72 21.25 17.30
CA LEU A 1009 -3.94 20.58 17.74
C LEU A 1009 -5.08 20.79 16.74
N ASP A 1010 -5.29 22.02 16.29
CA ASP A 1010 -6.31 22.32 15.28
C ASP A 1010 -6.01 21.65 13.93
N PHE A 1011 -4.73 21.49 13.56
CA PHE A 1011 -4.33 20.68 12.40
C PHE A 1011 -4.82 19.23 12.52
N TYR A 1012 -4.62 18.57 13.66
CA TYR A 1012 -5.11 17.20 13.85
C TYR A 1012 -6.64 17.12 13.92
N LYS A 1013 -7.31 18.12 14.52
CA LYS A 1013 -8.78 18.25 14.49
C LYS A 1013 -9.31 18.33 13.07
N MET A 1014 -8.69 19.15 12.23
CA MET A 1014 -9.05 19.25 10.82
C MET A 1014 -8.85 17.91 10.09
N ALA A 1015 -7.72 17.22 10.32
CA ALA A 1015 -7.47 15.92 9.71
C ALA A 1015 -8.49 14.84 10.10
N SER A 1016 -9.11 14.93 11.28
CA SER A 1016 -10.21 14.06 11.71
C SER A 1016 -11.58 14.43 11.16
N ALA A 1017 -11.72 15.55 10.44
CA ALA A 1017 -13.00 16.08 9.97
C ALA A 1017 -13.20 16.00 8.44
N VAL A 1018 -12.17 15.59 7.70
CA VAL A 1018 -12.18 15.55 6.23
C VAL A 1018 -11.72 14.20 5.70
N THR A 1019 -12.25 13.84 4.54
CA THR A 1019 -11.85 12.61 3.86
C THR A 1019 -10.54 12.80 3.09
N ARG A 1020 -9.92 11.67 2.73
CA ARG A 1020 -8.71 11.66 1.89
C ARG A 1020 -8.98 12.28 0.51
N ASP A 1021 -10.13 11.96 -0.08
CA ASP A 1021 -10.50 12.44 -1.42
C ASP A 1021 -10.75 13.95 -1.42
N GLU A 1022 -11.41 14.48 -0.38
CA GLU A 1022 -11.66 15.93 -0.23
C GLU A 1022 -10.37 16.74 -0.16
N THR A 1023 -9.29 16.16 0.36
CA THR A 1023 -7.99 16.83 0.53
C THR A 1023 -7.04 16.62 -0.64
N THR A 1024 -7.44 15.85 -1.66
CA THR A 1024 -6.60 15.55 -2.84
C THR A 1024 -6.71 16.71 -3.85
N ILE A 1025 -6.15 17.87 -3.46
CA ILE A 1025 -6.08 19.08 -4.30
C ILE A 1025 -4.71 19.19 -4.99
N CYS A 1026 -3.63 18.80 -4.29
CA CYS A 1026 -2.28 18.76 -4.87
C CYS A 1026 -2.07 17.45 -5.65
N GLU A 1027 -1.34 17.53 -6.76
CA GLU A 1027 -0.90 16.36 -7.53
C GLU A 1027 0.25 15.63 -6.82
N GLY A 1028 0.24 14.29 -6.83
CA GLY A 1028 1.34 13.47 -6.31
C GLY A 1028 0.87 12.21 -5.59
N THR A 1029 1.81 11.30 -5.31
CA THR A 1029 1.54 10.03 -4.59
C THR A 1029 1.90 10.09 -3.11
N ALA A 1030 2.64 11.12 -2.68
CA ALA A 1030 3.02 11.34 -1.29
C ALA A 1030 1.81 11.76 -0.43
N LEU A 1031 1.83 11.40 0.85
CA LEU A 1031 0.80 11.82 1.80
C LEU A 1031 0.80 13.34 2.04
N SER A 1032 1.96 13.99 1.90
CA SER A 1032 2.13 15.43 2.13
C SER A 1032 1.17 16.30 1.33
N GLY A 1033 0.79 15.89 0.11
CA GLY A 1033 -0.15 16.63 -0.74
C GLY A 1033 -1.52 16.82 -0.08
N ASN A 1034 -2.00 15.84 0.69
CA ASN A 1034 -3.26 15.92 1.43
C ASN A 1034 -3.20 16.86 2.65
N LEU A 1035 -2.00 17.21 3.12
CA LEU A 1035 -1.82 18.07 4.30
C LEU A 1035 -1.79 19.56 3.93
N VAL A 1036 -1.49 19.88 2.66
CA VAL A 1036 -1.39 21.27 2.18
C VAL A 1036 -2.68 22.06 2.42
N PRO A 1037 -3.90 21.55 2.11
CA PRO A 1037 -5.12 22.33 2.33
C PRO A 1037 -5.41 22.65 3.80
N LEU A 1038 -5.00 21.77 4.73
CA LEU A 1038 -5.16 22.00 6.16
C LEU A 1038 -4.25 23.15 6.62
N LEU A 1039 -2.98 23.13 6.20
CA LEU A 1039 -2.04 24.20 6.50
C LEU A 1039 -2.45 25.52 5.85
N TYR A 1040 -2.93 25.50 4.60
CA TYR A 1040 -3.48 26.68 3.94
C TYR A 1040 -4.57 27.35 4.79
N THR A 1041 -5.53 26.58 5.29
CA THR A 1041 -6.61 27.11 6.15
C THR A 1041 -6.08 27.66 7.46
N LEU A 1042 -5.16 26.95 8.13
CA LEU A 1042 -4.59 27.42 9.39
C LEU A 1042 -3.71 28.66 9.23
N ASN A 1043 -2.95 28.74 8.13
CA ASN A 1043 -2.11 29.89 7.79
C ASN A 1043 -2.96 31.12 7.45
N THR A 1044 -4.06 30.91 6.72
CA THR A 1044 -5.06 31.95 6.48
C THR A 1044 -5.64 32.43 7.80
N ARG A 1045 -6.01 31.53 8.72
CA ARG A 1045 -6.52 31.90 10.04
C ARG A 1045 -5.50 32.70 10.86
N LEU A 1046 -4.23 32.32 10.79
CA LEU A 1046 -3.15 32.94 11.56
C LEU A 1046 -3.03 34.45 11.33
N VAL A 1047 -3.26 34.89 10.08
CA VAL A 1047 -3.25 36.32 9.71
C VAL A 1047 -4.62 37.01 9.86
N SER A 1048 -5.65 36.26 10.24
CA SER A 1048 -7.02 36.74 10.52
C SER A 1048 -7.59 37.73 9.47
N PRO A 1049 -7.61 37.39 8.18
CA PRO A 1049 -8.10 38.28 7.14
C PRO A 1049 -9.63 38.37 7.13
N ASP A 1050 -10.13 39.47 6.59
CA ASP A 1050 -11.55 39.67 6.29
C ASP A 1050 -11.90 39.11 4.90
N VAL A 1051 -10.96 39.23 3.94
CA VAL A 1051 -11.05 38.67 2.58
C VAL A 1051 -9.70 38.05 2.18
N VAL A 1052 -9.73 36.91 1.48
CA VAL A 1052 -8.54 36.27 0.91
C VAL A 1052 -8.61 36.38 -0.61
N ILE A 1053 -7.53 36.79 -1.27
CA ILE A 1053 -7.44 36.76 -2.72
C ILE A 1053 -6.76 35.47 -3.17
N ILE A 1054 -7.38 34.76 -4.11
CA ILE A 1054 -6.88 33.50 -4.66
C ILE A 1054 -6.94 33.49 -6.19
N GLY A 1055 -6.08 32.69 -6.83
CA GLY A 1055 -6.22 32.43 -8.26
C GLY A 1055 -7.47 31.59 -8.59
N SER A 1056 -8.00 31.74 -9.79
CA SER A 1056 -9.17 30.98 -10.29
C SER A 1056 -8.99 29.46 -10.30
N ASP A 1057 -7.74 28.99 -10.27
CA ASP A 1057 -7.34 27.60 -10.20
C ASP A 1057 -7.21 27.06 -8.77
N ALA A 1058 -7.40 27.90 -7.74
CA ALA A 1058 -7.30 27.54 -6.33
C ALA A 1058 -8.65 27.55 -5.60
N THR A 1059 -9.77 27.55 -6.33
CA THR A 1059 -11.13 27.63 -5.76
C THR A 1059 -11.47 26.46 -4.83
N ASN A 1060 -10.95 25.26 -5.10
CA ASN A 1060 -11.11 24.10 -4.22
C ASN A 1060 -10.56 24.34 -2.80
N TYR A 1061 -9.51 25.16 -2.64
CA TYR A 1061 -9.01 25.54 -1.32
C TYR A 1061 -10.02 26.40 -0.56
N ALA A 1062 -10.73 27.30 -1.24
CA ALA A 1062 -11.74 28.16 -0.61
C ALA A 1062 -12.91 27.32 -0.05
N THR A 1063 -13.43 26.38 -0.82
CA THR A 1063 -14.53 25.50 -0.41
C THR A 1063 -14.15 24.63 0.79
N LEU A 1064 -12.99 23.98 0.72
CA LEU A 1064 -12.51 23.13 1.80
C LEU A 1064 -12.17 23.93 3.06
N SER A 1065 -11.55 25.10 2.90
CA SER A 1065 -11.20 25.99 4.01
C SER A 1065 -12.44 26.43 4.79
N ALA A 1066 -13.54 26.77 4.11
CA ALA A 1066 -14.79 27.10 4.77
C ALA A 1066 -15.38 25.93 5.57
N LYS A 1067 -15.33 24.71 5.02
CA LYS A 1067 -15.75 23.49 5.74
C LYS A 1067 -14.92 23.29 7.02
N LEU A 1068 -13.60 23.41 6.92
CA LEU A 1068 -12.67 23.24 8.04
C LEU A 1068 -12.85 24.31 9.13
N LEU A 1069 -13.04 25.58 8.76
CA LEU A 1069 -13.29 26.65 9.71
C LEU A 1069 -14.61 26.45 10.46
N ARG A 1070 -15.69 26.08 9.75
CA ARG A 1070 -16.98 25.74 10.37
C ARG A 1070 -16.84 24.59 11.37
N PHE A 1071 -16.07 23.57 11.02
CA PHE A 1071 -15.80 22.44 11.92
C PHE A 1071 -15.10 22.89 13.22
N LEU A 1072 -14.19 23.86 13.15
CA LEU A 1072 -13.57 24.46 14.33
C LEU A 1072 -14.47 25.49 15.07
N GLY A 1073 -15.75 25.63 14.69
CA GLY A 1073 -16.66 26.62 15.25
C GLY A 1073 -16.34 28.06 14.85
N GLN A 1074 -15.59 28.24 13.77
CA GLN A 1074 -15.17 29.53 13.26
C GLN A 1074 -15.97 29.95 12.01
N ARG A 1075 -15.99 31.26 11.75
CA ARG A 1075 -16.66 31.82 10.59
C ARG A 1075 -15.80 31.63 9.34
N PRO A 1076 -16.36 31.17 8.21
CA PRO A 1076 -15.67 31.17 6.93
C PRO A 1076 -15.21 32.56 6.52
N VAL A 1077 -14.05 32.63 5.86
CA VAL A 1077 -13.51 33.85 5.26
C VAL A 1077 -13.89 33.91 3.79
N ALA A 1078 -14.32 35.08 3.32
CA ALA A 1078 -14.65 35.31 1.92
C ALA A 1078 -13.38 35.20 1.05
N HIS A 1079 -13.47 34.47 -0.06
CA HIS A 1079 -12.37 34.31 -1.02
C HIS A 1079 -12.74 35.00 -2.34
N LEU A 1080 -11.92 35.96 -2.75
CA LEU A 1080 -12.05 36.68 -4.00
C LEU A 1080 -11.14 36.03 -5.05
N SER A 1081 -11.73 35.52 -6.12
CA SER A 1081 -10.98 34.91 -7.23
C SER A 1081 -10.36 35.98 -8.14
N VAL A 1082 -9.17 35.73 -8.66
CA VAL A 1082 -8.54 36.50 -9.74
C VAL A 1082 -8.13 35.59 -10.89
N PRO A 1083 -8.13 36.06 -12.15
CA PRO A 1083 -7.75 35.24 -13.29
C PRO A 1083 -6.30 34.74 -13.17
N THR A 1084 -6.09 33.50 -13.61
CA THR A 1084 -4.77 32.88 -13.63
C THR A 1084 -3.97 33.37 -14.84
N ILE A 1085 -2.84 34.05 -14.60
CA ILE A 1085 -1.98 34.58 -15.67
C ILE A 1085 -1.31 33.43 -16.45
N PRO A 1086 -1.41 33.40 -17.79
CA PRO A 1086 -0.79 32.36 -18.61
C PRO A 1086 0.73 32.54 -18.71
N GLY A 1087 1.45 31.43 -18.77
CA GLY A 1087 2.82 31.37 -19.24
C GLY A 1087 2.92 31.59 -20.74
N CYS A 1088 4.13 31.82 -21.25
CA CYS A 1088 4.36 32.07 -22.67
C CYS A 1088 3.98 30.88 -23.58
N ASN A 1089 3.73 29.69 -23.04
CA ASN A 1089 3.22 28.54 -23.78
C ASN A 1089 1.68 28.43 -23.78
N GLY A 1090 0.96 29.39 -23.20
CA GLY A 1090 -0.51 29.37 -23.09
C GLY A 1090 -1.07 28.58 -21.90
N SER A 1091 -0.26 27.73 -21.25
CA SER A 1091 -0.64 27.06 -20.00
C SER A 1091 -0.44 27.97 -18.78
N LYS A 1092 -0.96 27.59 -17.61
CA LYS A 1092 -0.72 28.31 -16.35
C LYS A 1092 0.78 28.54 -16.12
N MET A 1093 1.15 29.78 -15.76
CA MET A 1093 2.54 30.09 -15.43
C MET A 1093 3.01 29.27 -14.22
N SER A 1094 4.09 28.51 -14.40
CA SER A 1094 4.59 27.56 -13.40
C SER A 1094 6.11 27.55 -13.37
N CYS A 1095 6.66 27.44 -12.16
CA CYS A 1095 8.10 27.28 -11.96
C CYS A 1095 8.68 25.98 -12.53
N SER A 1096 7.84 24.97 -12.79
CA SER A 1096 8.23 23.74 -13.47
C SER A 1096 8.51 23.94 -14.97
N SER A 1097 8.14 25.09 -15.53
CA SER A 1097 8.31 25.46 -16.94
C SER A 1097 9.16 26.72 -17.08
N PRO A 1098 10.46 26.70 -16.69
CA PRO A 1098 11.31 27.89 -16.59
C PRO A 1098 11.50 28.65 -17.91
N ASP A 1099 11.39 27.97 -19.05
CA ASP A 1099 11.50 28.58 -20.37
C ASP A 1099 10.26 29.39 -20.77
N PHE A 1100 9.12 29.14 -20.12
CA PHE A 1100 7.84 29.76 -20.43
C PHE A 1100 7.30 30.65 -19.31
N LEU A 1101 7.92 30.66 -18.13
CA LEU A 1101 7.59 31.61 -17.07
C LEU A 1101 8.31 32.94 -17.26
N LEU A 1102 7.71 34.04 -16.82
CA LEU A 1102 8.33 35.37 -16.79
C LEU A 1102 8.83 35.66 -15.38
N ASP A 1103 10.15 35.55 -15.17
CA ASP A 1103 10.81 35.81 -13.88
C ASP A 1103 11.18 37.30 -13.81
N PRO A 1104 10.85 38.04 -12.75
CA PRO A 1104 11.33 39.41 -12.56
C PRO A 1104 12.85 39.58 -12.65
N LEU A 1105 13.61 38.52 -12.39
CA LEU A 1105 15.07 38.50 -12.49
C LEU A 1105 15.61 38.03 -13.86
N ASP A 1106 14.74 37.66 -14.81
CA ASP A 1106 15.16 37.47 -16.20
C ASP A 1106 15.80 38.75 -16.72
N THR A 1107 16.84 38.68 -17.56
CA THR A 1107 17.35 39.86 -18.28
C THR A 1107 16.31 40.39 -19.27
N ALA A 1108 16.40 41.68 -19.64
CA ALA A 1108 15.48 42.28 -20.61
C ALA A 1108 15.41 41.49 -21.94
N LYS A 1109 16.55 40.92 -22.36
CA LYS A 1109 16.65 40.05 -23.54
C LYS A 1109 15.93 38.72 -23.34
N GLN A 1110 16.03 38.10 -22.17
CA GLN A 1110 15.33 36.86 -21.83
C GLN A 1110 13.81 37.08 -21.83
N THR A 1111 13.32 38.12 -21.15
CA THR A 1111 11.90 38.49 -21.17
C THR A 1111 11.38 38.70 -22.59
N LYS A 1112 12.12 39.46 -23.42
CA LYS A 1112 11.79 39.64 -24.84
C LYS A 1112 11.71 38.32 -25.60
N THR A 1113 12.69 37.44 -25.39
CA THR A 1113 12.76 36.15 -26.08
C THR A 1113 11.58 35.24 -25.71
N LYS A 1114 11.18 35.23 -24.43
CA LYS A 1114 10.07 34.41 -23.94
C LYS A 1114 8.73 34.89 -24.49
N ILE A 1115 8.45 36.19 -24.44
CA ILE A 1115 7.22 36.77 -24.99
C ILE A 1115 7.18 36.65 -26.52
N ALA A 1116 8.32 36.79 -27.21
CA ALA A 1116 8.36 36.61 -28.67
C ALA A 1116 7.90 35.21 -29.10
N ARG A 1117 8.23 34.18 -28.30
CA ARG A 1117 7.84 32.78 -28.50
C ARG A 1117 6.38 32.46 -28.15
N SER A 1118 5.65 33.38 -27.53
CA SER A 1118 4.28 33.11 -27.13
C SER A 1118 3.31 33.04 -28.32
N PHE A 1119 2.26 32.24 -28.19
CA PHE A 1119 1.20 32.20 -29.18
C PHE A 1119 0.51 33.57 -29.27
N CYS A 1120 0.46 34.14 -30.47
CA CYS A 1120 -0.20 35.41 -30.80
C CYS A 1120 -0.34 35.48 -32.32
N GLU A 1121 -1.51 35.13 -32.81
CA GLU A 1121 -1.84 35.09 -34.24
C GLU A 1121 -2.66 36.33 -34.61
N PRO A 1122 -2.45 36.95 -35.80
CA PRO A 1122 -3.18 38.15 -36.20
C PRO A 1122 -4.70 37.93 -36.17
N GLY A 1123 -5.44 38.84 -35.52
CA GLY A 1123 -6.90 38.81 -35.44
C GLY A 1123 -7.50 37.67 -34.61
N ASN A 1124 -6.68 36.77 -34.05
CA ASN A 1124 -7.14 35.67 -33.21
C ASN A 1124 -7.11 36.06 -31.72
N LEU A 1125 -8.27 36.07 -31.07
CA LEU A 1125 -8.39 36.34 -29.63
C LEU A 1125 -8.31 35.06 -28.79
N ASP A 1126 -8.65 33.90 -29.36
CA ASP A 1126 -8.73 32.65 -28.62
C ASP A 1126 -7.33 32.10 -28.31
N GLY A 1127 -7.07 31.80 -27.03
CA GLY A 1127 -5.78 31.33 -26.52
C GLY A 1127 -4.60 32.29 -26.74
N ASN A 1128 -4.84 33.55 -27.14
CA ASN A 1128 -3.78 34.50 -27.48
C ASN A 1128 -3.09 35.06 -26.24
N VAL A 1129 -1.92 34.50 -25.92
CA VAL A 1129 -1.17 34.82 -24.69
C VAL A 1129 -0.83 36.29 -24.57
N THR A 1130 -0.49 36.95 -25.68
CA THR A 1130 -0.11 38.37 -25.64
C THR A 1130 -1.32 39.27 -25.36
N MET A 1131 -2.49 38.93 -25.91
CA MET A 1131 -3.75 39.61 -25.58
C MET A 1131 -4.14 39.38 -24.11
N MET A 1132 -4.04 38.14 -23.62
CA MET A 1132 -4.30 37.79 -22.22
C MET A 1132 -3.37 38.53 -21.26
N LEU A 1133 -2.07 38.65 -21.58
CA LEU A 1133 -1.13 39.46 -20.79
C LEU A 1133 -1.49 40.95 -20.83
N ALA A 1134 -1.97 41.45 -21.98
CA ALA A 1134 -2.43 42.83 -22.09
C ALA A 1134 -3.62 43.10 -21.15
N GLU A 1135 -4.65 42.24 -21.19
CA GLU A 1135 -5.84 42.33 -20.35
C GLU A 1135 -5.52 42.19 -18.85
N GLN A 1136 -4.81 41.14 -18.48
CA GLN A 1136 -4.66 40.72 -17.08
C GLN A 1136 -3.51 41.39 -16.35
N VAL A 1137 -2.54 41.96 -17.08
CA VAL A 1137 -1.34 42.58 -16.50
C VAL A 1137 -1.16 44.01 -16.96
N ILE A 1138 -1.16 44.27 -18.27
CA ILE A 1138 -0.78 45.60 -18.80
C ILE A 1138 -1.82 46.67 -18.44
N PHE A 1139 -3.09 46.47 -18.78
CA PHE A 1139 -4.13 47.46 -18.46
C PHE A 1139 -4.26 47.73 -16.95
N PRO A 1140 -4.24 46.71 -16.07
CA PRO A 1140 -4.19 46.93 -14.63
C PRO A 1140 -2.94 47.68 -14.15
N LEU A 1141 -1.79 47.52 -14.79
CA LEU A 1141 -0.57 48.27 -14.45
C LEU A 1141 -0.66 49.75 -14.80
N LEU A 1142 -1.30 50.06 -15.94
CA LEU A 1142 -1.41 51.42 -16.47
C LEU A 1142 -2.40 52.31 -15.71
N SER A 1143 -3.25 51.73 -14.84
CA SER A 1143 -4.19 52.46 -13.97
C SER A 1143 -5.03 53.53 -14.70
N GLY A 1144 -5.52 53.20 -15.91
CA GLY A 1144 -6.32 54.10 -16.74
C GLY A 1144 -5.53 55.03 -17.68
N SER A 1145 -4.20 54.92 -17.71
CA SER A 1145 -3.36 55.56 -18.73
C SER A 1145 -3.47 54.84 -20.08
N SER A 1146 -3.24 55.56 -21.19
CA SER A 1146 -3.28 54.96 -22.53
C SER A 1146 -2.13 53.96 -22.73
N PHE A 1147 -2.45 52.81 -23.33
CA PHE A 1147 -1.47 51.83 -23.79
C PHE A 1147 -0.99 52.24 -25.19
N ASN A 1148 0.24 52.75 -25.26
CA ASN A 1148 0.82 53.27 -26.49
C ASN A 1148 1.67 52.20 -27.20
N ILE A 1149 1.33 51.91 -28.45
CA ILE A 1149 1.98 50.93 -29.31
C ILE A 1149 2.62 51.67 -30.47
N TYR A 1150 3.95 51.73 -30.45
CA TYR A 1150 4.73 52.45 -31.45
C TYR A 1150 4.96 51.59 -32.70
N ARG A 1151 4.57 52.09 -33.88
CA ARG A 1151 4.72 51.39 -35.16
C ARG A 1151 5.12 52.34 -36.28
N ALA A 1152 5.87 51.83 -37.26
CA ALA A 1152 6.30 52.63 -38.40
C ALA A 1152 5.08 53.16 -39.19
N ALA A 1153 5.24 54.30 -39.87
CA ALA A 1153 4.19 54.88 -40.70
C ALA A 1153 3.68 53.89 -41.77
N ASP A 1154 4.59 53.08 -42.34
CA ASP A 1154 4.28 52.04 -43.33
C ASP A 1154 3.44 50.88 -42.77
N ASN A 1155 3.35 50.75 -41.44
CA ASN A 1155 2.54 49.75 -40.72
C ASN A 1155 1.28 50.37 -40.09
N GLY A 1156 0.90 51.59 -40.48
CA GLY A 1156 -0.30 52.29 -40.01
C GLY A 1156 -0.08 53.35 -38.91
N GLY A 1157 1.16 53.59 -38.46
CA GLY A 1157 1.54 54.65 -37.49
C GLY A 1157 1.02 54.47 -36.06
N ASP A 1158 1.68 55.04 -35.05
CA ASP A 1158 1.39 54.78 -33.62
C ASP A 1158 -0.09 54.66 -33.21
N VAL A 1159 -0.38 53.70 -32.34
CA VAL A 1159 -1.73 53.41 -31.81
C VAL A 1159 -1.75 53.65 -30.30
N ALA A 1160 -2.79 54.31 -29.80
CA ALA A 1160 -3.03 54.50 -28.37
C ALA A 1160 -4.43 54.01 -28.02
N VAL A 1161 -4.52 53.06 -27.10
CA VAL A 1161 -5.81 52.48 -26.64
C VAL A 1161 -5.97 52.68 -25.13
N ASN A 1162 -7.17 52.99 -24.67
CA ASN A 1162 -7.44 53.32 -23.27
C ASN A 1162 -7.99 52.15 -22.45
N ASN A 1163 -8.54 51.13 -23.12
CA ASN A 1163 -9.10 49.95 -22.51
C ASN A 1163 -8.89 48.70 -23.39
N TYR A 1164 -9.18 47.53 -22.82
CA TYR A 1164 -8.97 46.27 -23.52
C TYR A 1164 -9.88 46.10 -24.73
N GLN A 1165 -11.11 46.61 -24.70
CA GLN A 1165 -12.05 46.54 -25.83
C GLN A 1165 -11.54 47.34 -27.04
N GLU A 1166 -10.92 48.49 -26.82
CA GLU A 1166 -10.23 49.26 -27.87
C GLU A 1166 -9.03 48.48 -28.42
N LEU A 1167 -8.28 47.77 -27.58
CA LEU A 1167 -7.18 46.92 -28.05
C LEU A 1167 -7.68 45.75 -28.90
N GLU A 1168 -8.76 45.07 -28.49
CA GLU A 1168 -9.39 44.01 -29.28
C GLU A 1168 -9.85 44.55 -30.64
N HIS A 1169 -10.47 45.73 -30.65
CA HIS A 1169 -10.88 46.38 -31.90
C HIS A 1169 -9.68 46.65 -32.82
N GLU A 1170 -8.61 47.24 -32.30
CA GLU A 1170 -7.41 47.51 -33.09
C GLU A 1170 -6.69 46.24 -33.58
N PHE A 1171 -6.75 45.15 -32.79
CA PHE A 1171 -6.10 43.88 -33.11
C PHE A 1171 -6.86 43.03 -34.14
N VAL A 1172 -8.20 43.04 -34.09
CA VAL A 1172 -9.04 42.24 -35.00
C VAL A 1172 -9.38 43.00 -36.27
N THR A 1173 -9.81 44.25 -36.12
CA THR A 1173 -10.37 45.03 -37.23
C THR A 1173 -9.47 46.21 -37.62
N GLY A 1174 -8.85 46.87 -36.63
CA GLY A 1174 -8.07 48.09 -36.83
C GLY A 1174 -8.94 49.32 -37.09
N SER A 1175 -8.56 50.47 -36.55
CA SER A 1175 -9.14 51.77 -37.00
C SER A 1175 -8.84 52.04 -38.48
N ASN A 1176 -7.79 51.44 -39.03
CA ASN A 1176 -7.52 51.35 -40.46
C ASN A 1176 -7.52 49.87 -40.88
N PRO A 1177 -8.58 49.40 -41.57
CA PRO A 1177 -8.72 47.99 -41.97
C PRO A 1177 -7.60 47.46 -42.89
N ASP A 1178 -6.88 48.35 -43.59
CA ASP A 1178 -5.74 47.96 -44.42
C ASP A 1178 -4.49 47.67 -43.57
N PHE A 1179 -4.46 48.13 -42.30
CA PHE A 1179 -3.33 48.00 -41.37
C PHE A 1179 -3.80 47.74 -39.92
N PRO A 1180 -4.46 46.58 -39.65
CA PRO A 1180 -4.79 46.18 -38.28
C PRO A 1180 -3.51 45.97 -37.45
N LEU A 1181 -3.64 46.02 -36.12
CA LEU A 1181 -2.48 45.91 -35.23
C LEU A 1181 -1.79 44.55 -35.37
N HIS A 1182 -0.52 44.58 -35.81
CA HIS A 1182 0.26 43.38 -36.04
C HIS A 1182 0.75 42.75 -34.71
N PRO A 1183 0.73 41.41 -34.56
CA PRO A 1183 1.21 40.71 -33.35
C PRO A 1183 2.63 41.08 -32.91
N GLY A 1184 3.52 41.36 -33.85
CA GLY A 1184 4.90 41.75 -33.55
C GLY A 1184 4.99 43.10 -32.81
N ASP A 1185 4.15 44.07 -33.19
CA ASP A 1185 4.13 45.40 -32.58
C ASP A 1185 3.51 45.33 -31.19
N LEU A 1186 2.40 44.60 -31.06
CA LEU A 1186 1.77 44.30 -29.77
C LEU A 1186 2.75 43.60 -28.81
N LYS A 1187 3.42 42.53 -29.27
CA LYS A 1187 4.43 41.81 -28.46
C LYS A 1187 5.54 42.73 -27.99
N ASN A 1188 6.05 43.61 -28.85
CA ASN A 1188 7.09 44.56 -28.46
C ASN A 1188 6.60 45.57 -27.41
N ALA A 1189 5.37 46.07 -27.56
CA ALA A 1189 4.77 46.99 -26.58
C ALA A 1189 4.56 46.31 -25.21
N VAL A 1190 4.05 45.07 -25.19
CA VAL A 1190 3.93 44.27 -23.96
C VAL A 1190 5.31 44.01 -23.32
N VAL A 1191 6.33 43.65 -24.12
CA VAL A 1191 7.71 43.45 -23.64
C VAL A 1191 8.24 44.70 -22.97
N ASN A 1192 7.98 45.89 -23.53
CA ASN A 1192 8.48 47.15 -22.97
C ASN A 1192 7.88 47.43 -21.58
N ILE A 1193 6.57 47.23 -21.40
CA ILE A 1193 5.91 47.46 -20.11
C ILE A 1193 6.34 46.41 -19.08
N VAL A 1194 6.38 45.12 -19.45
CA VAL A 1194 6.84 44.06 -18.55
C VAL A 1194 8.30 44.28 -18.12
N ASN A 1195 9.18 44.67 -19.06
CA ASN A 1195 10.56 45.01 -18.70
C ASN A 1195 10.65 46.27 -17.82
N GLY A 1196 9.81 47.27 -18.05
CA GLY A 1196 9.74 48.45 -17.19
C GLY A 1196 9.43 48.09 -15.74
N LEU A 1197 8.46 47.19 -15.50
CA LEU A 1197 8.15 46.66 -14.18
C LEU A 1197 9.35 45.87 -13.60
N PHE A 1198 9.98 45.02 -14.40
CA PHE A 1198 11.09 44.18 -13.93
C PHE A 1198 12.39 44.96 -13.69
N ASP A 1199 12.62 46.07 -14.39
CA ASP A 1199 13.84 46.87 -14.24
C ASP A 1199 13.99 47.47 -12.84
N GLY A 1200 12.90 47.87 -12.20
CA GLY A 1200 12.93 48.29 -10.79
C GLY A 1200 13.36 47.16 -9.85
N ILE A 1201 12.80 45.97 -10.05
CA ILE A 1201 13.14 44.77 -9.26
C ILE A 1201 14.59 44.32 -9.52
N ARG A 1202 15.04 44.29 -10.78
CA ARG A 1202 16.43 43.95 -11.15
C ARG A 1202 17.45 44.88 -10.49
N LYS A 1203 17.12 46.18 -10.37
CA LYS A 1203 17.97 47.17 -9.68
C LYS A 1203 18.06 46.93 -8.18
N ASP A 1204 17.04 46.39 -7.54
CA ASP A 1204 17.13 46.00 -6.13
C ASP A 1204 18.04 44.77 -5.95
N PHE A 1205 18.11 43.86 -6.93
CA PHE A 1205 18.84 42.59 -6.83
C PHE A 1205 20.30 42.60 -7.35
N VAL A 1206 20.90 43.78 -7.55
CA VAL A 1206 22.33 43.89 -7.93
C VAL A 1206 23.28 43.93 -6.73
N ASP A 1207 22.78 44.15 -5.52
CA ASP A 1207 23.62 44.17 -4.32
C ASP A 1207 24.06 42.76 -3.89
N LYS A 1208 25.23 42.68 -3.24
CA LYS A 1208 25.85 41.40 -2.85
C LYS A 1208 25.00 40.59 -1.86
N ALA A 1209 24.19 41.24 -1.03
CA ALA A 1209 23.37 40.56 -0.04
C ALA A 1209 22.17 39.87 -0.71
N ARG A 1210 21.46 40.55 -1.61
CA ARG A 1210 20.34 39.93 -2.35
C ARG A 1210 20.79 38.89 -3.37
N LEU A 1211 21.95 39.06 -4.00
CA LEU A 1211 22.55 38.01 -4.84
C LEU A 1211 22.87 36.75 -4.03
N LYS A 1212 23.29 36.90 -2.78
CA LYS A 1212 23.51 35.76 -1.87
C LYS A 1212 22.19 35.05 -1.54
N ILE A 1213 21.11 35.79 -1.27
CA ILE A 1213 19.77 35.21 -1.02
C ILE A 1213 19.33 34.33 -2.20
N VAL A 1214 19.50 34.81 -3.44
CA VAL A 1214 19.21 34.01 -4.65
C VAL A 1214 20.11 32.77 -4.72
N ALA A 1215 21.40 32.90 -4.43
CA ALA A 1215 22.32 31.77 -4.45
C ALA A 1215 21.95 30.70 -3.40
N ASP A 1216 21.58 31.11 -2.19
CA ASP A 1216 21.20 30.20 -1.10
C ASP A 1216 19.86 29.49 -1.42
N ALA A 1217 18.88 30.22 -1.99
CA ALA A 1217 17.56 29.70 -2.36
C ALA A 1217 17.55 28.72 -3.55
N PHE A 1218 18.58 28.76 -4.41
CA PHE A 1218 18.66 27.96 -5.64
C PHE A 1218 20.01 27.23 -5.81
N SER A 1219 20.77 27.04 -4.73
CA SER A 1219 22.08 26.40 -4.81
C SER A 1219 21.95 24.99 -5.41
N THR A 1220 22.59 24.77 -6.56
CA THR A 1220 22.70 23.42 -7.12
C THR A 1220 23.56 22.60 -6.17
N SER A 1221 23.04 21.47 -5.69
CA SER A 1221 23.83 20.41 -5.07
C SER A 1221 24.83 19.86 -6.10
N LYS A 1222 25.91 20.60 -6.36
CA LYS A 1222 27.13 20.00 -6.89
C LYS A 1222 27.57 18.99 -5.86
N GLY A 1223 27.29 17.73 -6.14
CA GLY A 1223 27.69 16.61 -5.31
C GLY A 1223 29.15 16.79 -4.89
N LYS A 1224 29.38 16.86 -3.58
CA LYS A 1224 30.65 16.41 -3.02
C LYS A 1224 30.74 14.94 -3.37
N LYS A 1225 31.43 14.62 -4.47
CA LYS A 1225 32.09 13.33 -4.62
C LYS A 1225 33.00 13.16 -3.40
N LYS A 1226 32.64 12.26 -2.50
CA LYS A 1226 33.56 11.59 -1.59
C LYS A 1226 33.13 10.15 -1.48
#